data_AF-A0A660WAP7-F1
#
_entry.id   AF-A0A660WAP7-F1
#
_cell.length_a   1.000
_cell.length_b   1.000
_cell.length_c   1.000
_cell.angle_alpha   90.00
_cell.angle_beta   90.00
_cell.angle_gamma   90.00
#
_symmetry.space_group_name_H-M   'P 1'
#
loop_
_entity.id
_entity.type
_entity.pdbx_description
1 polymer ?
#
loop_
_entity_poly.entity_id
_entity_poly.type
_entity_poly.pdbx_seq_one_letter_code
_entity_poly.pdbx_strand_id
1 'polypeptide(L)'
;MAKVALPDGSKLEVADGTTAGQLAEQIGTGLAKAAIAARINGELVDLSTPINDNADVQIITLKDSEGINIMRHSCAHVMAEAICSIWPATKLVYGPTVEDGFYYDIDLDEPIRPSDFQRIEEKMREIVKADKPFIRTEMSRAEALDKLAGNKYKTDNIKHADGDVISFYLQGDGFEDLCRGPHLPSTGKVGSFKIMSVAGAYWHGDPTQKMLQRVYGTCWPTQKDLDDYLTRLEEAKKRDHRLLGKQLDLFSFNEAAPGFAFMHAKGMIIWNAIVDFWRAVHNKYGYQEIKTPIILNEQLWHKSGHWDNYKENMYFTNIDGVGYAIKPMNCPGGCLVYKTRQHSYREFPMRIAELGLVHRHEASGVMHGLFRVRQFTQDDAHIYCTPEQIEQEIIGVIELTFEMYRAFGFEDFHIELSTKPEKHIGSDQIWDVATNALKDALKHKAIEYKINEGDGAFYGPKIDFHIKDCLRRSWQLGTIQLDFSMPARFNLVYTDRDNTEKTPVMIHRAVLGSFERFIGILIEHYGANFPLWLAPEQVRILAISEKSNDYAKVVRDKLKDAQLRCGMDLSDEKINAKIAKAHSEKLPYMLVVGPKEARSNTVNVRIRGDKETRTVVIDDFLRTVKQEIVEKKI
;
A
#
# COMPACT_ATOMS: atom_id res chain seq x y z
N MET A 1 18.74 -6.77 45.66
CA MET A 1 17.74 -7.70 45.10
C MET A 1 16.76 -6.84 44.31
N ALA A 2 16.83 -6.94 42.99
CA ALA A 2 15.98 -6.22 42.06
C ALA A 2 14.60 -6.90 42.02
N LYS A 3 13.51 -6.12 42.09
CA LYS A 3 12.16 -6.64 41.85
C LYS A 3 11.80 -6.47 40.38
N VAL A 4 11.67 -7.59 39.70
CA VAL A 4 11.29 -7.65 38.29
C VAL A 4 9.81 -7.94 38.19
N ALA A 5 9.07 -7.08 37.48
CA ALA A 5 7.68 -7.35 37.10
C ALA A 5 7.62 -7.91 35.67
N LEU A 6 6.85 -8.98 35.48
CA LEU A 6 6.65 -9.64 34.20
C LEU A 6 5.29 -9.28 33.57
N PRO A 7 5.08 -9.51 32.25
CA PRO A 7 3.86 -9.11 31.55
C PRO A 7 2.57 -9.78 32.08
N ASP A 8 2.69 -10.93 32.74
CA ASP A 8 1.57 -11.64 33.36
C ASP A 8 1.19 -11.09 34.76
N GLY A 9 1.87 -10.02 35.20
CA GLY A 9 1.68 -9.39 36.50
C GLY A 9 2.44 -10.07 37.64
N SER A 10 3.16 -11.16 37.37
CA SER A 10 4.01 -11.81 38.36
C SER A 10 5.23 -10.95 38.70
N LYS A 11 5.76 -11.13 39.91
CA LYS A 11 6.94 -10.42 40.40
C LYS A 11 7.99 -11.43 40.84
N LEU A 12 9.21 -11.25 40.36
CA LEU A 12 10.37 -12.07 40.69
C LEU A 12 11.42 -11.22 41.41
N GLU A 13 12.06 -11.79 42.41
CA GLU A 13 13.23 -11.18 43.05
C GLU A 13 14.49 -11.83 42.48
N VAL A 14 15.35 -11.02 41.88
CA VAL A 14 16.62 -11.47 41.30
C VAL A 14 17.79 -10.75 41.96
N ALA A 15 18.98 -11.36 41.92
CA ALA A 15 20.20 -10.70 42.39
C ALA A 15 20.47 -9.44 41.55
N ASP A 16 21.00 -8.39 42.17
CA ASP A 16 21.34 -7.16 41.44
C ASP A 16 22.42 -7.46 40.39
N GLY A 17 22.24 -6.94 39.17
CA GLY A 17 23.12 -7.26 38.05
C GLY A 17 22.80 -8.58 37.34
N THR A 18 21.72 -9.28 37.70
CA THR A 18 21.21 -10.41 36.90
C THR A 18 20.90 -9.92 35.50
N THR A 19 21.44 -10.59 34.48
CA THR A 19 21.21 -10.22 33.08
C THR A 19 19.82 -10.66 32.62
N ALA A 20 19.29 -10.00 31.59
CA ALA A 20 18.02 -10.42 30.98
C ALA A 20 18.04 -11.89 30.49
N GLY A 21 19.19 -12.38 30.02
CA GLY A 21 19.38 -13.79 29.65
C GLY A 21 19.28 -14.73 30.85
N GLN A 22 19.94 -14.40 31.97
CA GLN A 22 19.85 -15.18 33.21
C GLN A 22 18.44 -15.17 33.80
N LEU A 23 17.72 -14.05 33.70
CA LEU A 23 16.30 -14.00 34.07
C LEU A 23 15.47 -14.97 33.21
N ALA A 24 15.69 -15.02 31.89
CA ALA A 24 15.00 -15.96 31.01
C ALA A 24 15.29 -17.43 31.38
N GLU A 25 16.52 -17.75 31.80
CA GLU A 25 16.89 -19.08 32.34
C GLU A 25 16.16 -19.43 33.62
N GLN A 26 16.01 -18.47 34.54
CA GLN A 26 15.26 -18.66 35.79
C GLN A 26 13.77 -18.90 35.54
N ILE A 27 13.17 -18.23 34.55
CA ILE A 27 11.76 -18.43 34.18
C ILE A 27 11.56 -19.82 33.55
N GLY A 28 12.47 -20.23 32.66
CA GLY A 28 12.45 -21.59 32.13
C GLY A 28 13.37 -21.81 30.94
N THR A 29 13.90 -23.03 30.85
CA THR A 29 14.87 -23.44 29.80
C THR A 29 14.33 -23.29 28.37
N GLY A 30 13.01 -23.46 28.17
CA GLY A 30 12.37 -23.23 26.87
C GLY A 30 12.39 -21.76 26.46
N LEU A 31 12.10 -20.85 27.40
CA LEU A 31 12.12 -19.41 27.16
C LEU A 31 13.55 -18.92 26.93
N ALA A 32 14.52 -19.35 27.74
CA ALA A 32 15.93 -19.01 27.58
C ALA A 32 16.48 -19.36 26.19
N LYS A 33 16.09 -20.53 25.65
CA LYS A 33 16.47 -20.93 24.29
C LYS A 33 15.86 -20.02 23.22
N ALA A 34 14.60 -19.63 23.40
CA ALA A 34 13.84 -18.79 22.48
C ALA A 34 14.15 -17.29 22.61
N ALA A 35 14.75 -16.87 23.72
CA ALA A 35 15.08 -15.49 24.01
C ALA A 35 16.13 -14.95 23.01
N ILE A 36 15.88 -13.74 22.54
CA ILE A 36 16.79 -13.02 21.63
C ILE A 36 17.19 -11.65 22.16
N ALA A 37 16.32 -10.99 22.92
CA ALA A 37 16.52 -9.68 23.53
C ALA A 37 15.54 -9.54 24.71
N ALA A 38 15.57 -8.40 25.39
CA ALA A 38 14.57 -8.04 26.38
C ALA A 38 14.11 -6.60 26.21
N ARG A 39 12.95 -6.29 26.78
CA ARG A 39 12.48 -4.93 27.01
C ARG A 39 12.54 -4.66 28.51
N ILE A 40 13.31 -3.66 28.93
CA ILE A 40 13.43 -3.23 30.33
C ILE A 40 12.89 -1.80 30.43
N ASN A 41 11.86 -1.58 31.23
CA ASN A 41 11.22 -0.27 31.42
C ASN A 41 10.84 0.43 30.11
N GLY A 42 10.40 -0.36 29.11
CA GLY A 42 10.03 0.13 27.78
C GLY A 42 11.16 0.12 26.75
N GLU A 43 12.43 0.04 27.15
CA GLU A 43 13.58 0.07 26.23
C GLU A 43 14.02 -1.33 25.79
N LEU A 44 14.28 -1.52 24.48
CA LEU A 44 14.80 -2.77 23.94
C LEU A 44 16.32 -2.86 24.16
N VAL A 45 16.77 -3.97 24.74
CA VAL A 45 18.15 -4.21 25.17
C VAL A 45 18.60 -5.65 24.88
N ASP A 46 19.91 -5.88 24.87
CA ASP A 46 20.48 -7.21 24.68
C ASP A 46 20.21 -8.11 25.88
N LEU A 47 20.30 -9.43 25.69
CA LEU A 47 20.19 -10.38 26.80
C LEU A 47 21.33 -10.25 27.82
N SER A 48 22.48 -9.69 27.44
CA SER A 48 23.60 -9.44 28.35
C SER A 48 23.41 -8.20 29.23
N THR A 49 22.37 -7.39 28.98
CA THR A 49 22.14 -6.17 29.76
C THR A 49 21.79 -6.52 31.21
N PRO A 50 22.51 -5.97 32.20
CA PRO A 50 22.21 -6.20 33.61
C PRO A 50 20.92 -5.47 34.01
N ILE A 51 20.10 -6.14 34.82
CA ILE A 51 18.92 -5.55 35.44
C ILE A 51 19.37 -4.89 36.75
N ASN A 52 19.25 -3.56 36.79
CA ASN A 52 19.52 -2.76 37.97
C ASN A 52 18.19 -2.19 38.49
N ASP A 53 18.03 -2.16 39.82
CA ASP A 53 16.84 -1.67 40.50
C ASP A 53 15.53 -2.42 40.14
N ASN A 54 14.40 -1.88 40.55
CA ASN A 54 13.10 -2.44 40.20
C ASN A 54 12.78 -2.11 38.72
N ALA A 55 12.40 -3.12 37.95
CA ALA A 55 12.17 -2.96 36.53
C ALA A 55 11.01 -3.81 36.00
N ASP A 56 10.29 -3.28 35.01
CA ASP A 56 9.35 -4.03 34.18
C ASP A 56 10.13 -4.71 33.06
N VAL A 57 10.12 -6.04 33.00
CA VAL A 57 10.91 -6.81 32.04
C VAL A 57 10.04 -7.74 31.20
N GLN A 58 10.21 -7.65 29.88
CA GLN A 58 9.61 -8.57 28.91
C GLN A 58 10.71 -9.24 28.10
N ILE A 59 10.74 -10.57 28.06
CA ILE A 59 11.63 -11.32 27.18
C ILE A 59 11.07 -11.28 25.75
N ILE A 60 11.90 -10.86 24.80
CA ILE A 60 11.55 -10.80 23.39
C ILE A 60 12.00 -12.09 22.70
N THR A 61 11.15 -12.60 21.82
CA THR A 61 11.35 -13.82 21.04
C THR A 61 11.07 -13.56 19.55
N LEU A 62 11.34 -14.53 18.67
CA LEU A 62 10.98 -14.44 17.25
C LEU A 62 9.46 -14.47 16.98
N LYS A 63 8.62 -14.65 18.00
CA LYS A 63 7.16 -14.52 17.89
C LYS A 63 6.72 -13.05 17.92
N ASP A 64 7.56 -12.18 18.44
CA ASP A 64 7.30 -10.75 18.57
C ASP A 64 7.81 -10.03 17.32
N SER A 65 7.09 -8.98 16.88
CA SER A 65 7.45 -8.19 15.69
C SER A 65 8.86 -7.60 15.79
N GLU A 66 9.20 -7.12 16.98
CA GLU A 66 10.51 -6.55 17.30
C GLU A 66 11.60 -7.61 17.18
N GLY A 67 11.28 -8.87 17.49
CA GLY A 67 12.22 -9.97 17.40
C GLY A 67 12.67 -10.27 15.97
N ILE A 68 11.75 -10.21 15.02
CA ILE A 68 12.07 -10.34 13.58
C ILE A 68 12.98 -9.19 13.13
N ASN A 69 12.73 -7.97 13.59
CA ASN A 69 13.57 -6.82 13.28
C ASN A 69 14.99 -6.96 13.86
N ILE A 70 15.14 -7.42 15.10
CA ILE A 70 16.45 -7.69 15.71
C ILE A 70 17.23 -8.75 14.94
N MET A 71 16.55 -9.83 14.50
CA MET A 71 17.16 -10.86 13.66
C MET A 71 17.64 -10.29 12.31
N ARG A 72 16.82 -9.49 11.64
CA ARG A 72 17.18 -8.83 10.37
C ARG A 72 18.35 -7.86 10.55
N HIS A 73 18.35 -7.10 11.64
CA HIS A 73 19.42 -6.18 11.96
C HIS A 73 20.75 -6.91 12.20
N SER A 74 20.70 -8.03 12.92
CA SER A 74 21.86 -8.91 13.12
C SER A 74 22.33 -9.55 11.82
N CYS A 75 21.41 -9.93 10.93
CA CYS A 75 21.74 -10.42 9.59
C CYS A 75 22.42 -9.34 8.72
N ALA A 76 22.05 -8.07 8.88
CA ALA A 76 22.72 -6.96 8.21
C ALA A 76 24.20 -6.84 8.64
N HIS A 77 24.51 -7.05 9.92
CA HIS A 77 25.89 -7.09 10.41
C HIS A 77 26.66 -8.31 9.88
N VAL A 78 26.04 -9.49 9.82
CA VAL A 78 26.64 -10.66 9.16
C VAL A 78 26.95 -10.39 7.68
N MET A 79 26.04 -9.72 6.96
CA MET A 79 26.29 -9.29 5.58
C MET A 79 27.44 -8.29 5.49
N ALA A 80 27.52 -7.34 6.43
CA ALA A 80 28.60 -6.37 6.48
C ALA A 80 29.97 -7.02 6.73
N GLU A 81 30.10 -7.93 7.71
CA GLU A 81 31.32 -8.71 7.93
C GLU A 81 31.70 -9.51 6.68
N ALA A 82 30.71 -10.13 6.02
CA ALA A 82 30.95 -10.88 4.79
C ALA A 82 31.51 -9.99 3.67
N ILE A 83 30.91 -8.83 3.44
CA ILE A 83 31.35 -7.89 2.40
C ILE A 83 32.74 -7.34 2.73
N CYS A 84 32.98 -6.90 3.97
CA CYS A 84 34.31 -6.44 4.40
C CYS A 84 35.38 -7.53 4.28
N SER A 85 35.02 -8.79 4.50
CA SER A 85 35.94 -9.93 4.31
C SER A 85 36.28 -10.17 2.83
N ILE A 86 35.32 -9.95 1.95
CA ILE A 86 35.47 -10.13 0.49
C ILE A 86 36.23 -8.95 -0.13
N TRP A 87 35.90 -7.73 0.29
CA TRP A 87 36.49 -6.47 -0.15
C TRP A 87 37.00 -5.67 1.06
N PRO A 88 38.27 -5.83 1.45
CA PRO A 88 38.83 -5.15 2.62
C PRO A 88 38.85 -3.61 2.56
N ALA A 89 38.71 -3.02 1.37
CA ALA A 89 38.66 -1.57 1.18
C ALA A 89 37.28 -0.96 1.49
N THR A 90 36.27 -1.80 1.76
CA THR A 90 34.89 -1.39 2.04
C THR A 90 34.80 -0.45 3.25
N LYS A 91 34.08 0.66 3.09
CA LYS A 91 33.65 1.52 4.19
C LYS A 91 32.14 1.43 4.38
N LEU A 92 31.73 1.06 5.58
CA LEU A 92 30.32 0.94 5.97
C LEU A 92 29.70 2.29 6.31
N VAL A 93 28.47 2.52 5.85
CA VAL A 93 27.74 3.79 6.07
C VAL A 93 26.51 3.57 6.96
N TYR A 94 25.42 2.99 6.43
CA TYR A 94 24.15 2.77 7.13
C TYR A 94 23.63 1.35 6.89
N GLY A 95 23.15 0.68 7.94
CA GLY A 95 22.64 -0.70 7.88
C GLY A 95 21.27 -0.91 8.55
N PRO A 96 20.20 -0.15 8.21
CA PRO A 96 18.92 -0.29 8.88
C PRO A 96 18.12 -1.50 8.40
N THR A 97 17.15 -1.89 9.21
CA THR A 97 16.10 -2.83 8.81
C THR A 97 15.01 -2.14 8.00
N VAL A 98 14.30 -2.92 7.21
CA VAL A 98 13.08 -2.54 6.48
C VAL A 98 12.01 -3.61 6.69
N GLU A 99 10.77 -3.33 6.28
CA GLU A 99 9.60 -4.19 6.54
C GLU A 99 9.80 -5.68 6.19
N ASP A 100 10.51 -5.99 5.11
CA ASP A 100 10.77 -7.36 4.65
C ASP A 100 12.26 -7.74 4.62
N GLY A 101 13.13 -6.98 5.31
CA GLY A 101 14.56 -7.27 5.27
C GLY A 101 15.42 -6.17 5.87
N PHE A 102 16.52 -5.87 5.17
CA PHE A 102 17.50 -4.87 5.55
C PHE A 102 18.28 -4.42 4.31
N TYR A 103 19.04 -3.35 4.44
CA TYR A 103 20.08 -3.02 3.47
C TYR A 103 21.33 -2.55 4.18
N TYR A 104 22.44 -2.50 3.44
CA TYR A 104 23.65 -1.82 3.89
C TYR A 104 24.16 -0.89 2.78
N ASP A 105 24.36 0.39 3.11
CA ASP A 105 25.01 1.40 2.27
C ASP A 105 26.53 1.32 2.42
N ILE A 106 27.21 1.18 1.29
CA ILE A 106 28.62 0.83 1.24
C ILE A 106 29.36 1.80 0.31
N ASP A 107 30.44 2.38 0.82
CA ASP A 107 31.42 3.09 0.01
C ASP A 107 32.53 2.09 -0.40
N LEU A 108 32.46 1.67 -1.66
CA LEU A 108 33.40 0.76 -2.32
C LEU A 108 33.53 1.20 -3.79
N ASP A 109 34.76 1.33 -4.29
CA ASP A 109 35.02 1.73 -5.68
C ASP A 109 34.68 0.62 -6.69
N GLU A 110 34.87 -0.64 -6.28
CA GLU A 110 34.51 -1.80 -7.09
C GLU A 110 32.99 -2.04 -7.02
N PRO A 111 32.28 -2.07 -8.16
CA PRO A 111 30.83 -2.29 -8.15
C PRO A 111 30.49 -3.75 -7.83
N ILE A 112 29.69 -3.95 -6.78
CA ILE A 112 29.04 -5.22 -6.45
C ILE A 112 27.98 -5.50 -7.52
N ARG A 113 28.03 -6.71 -8.08
CA ARG A 113 27.12 -7.15 -9.16
C ARG A 113 26.24 -8.30 -8.69
N PRO A 114 25.12 -8.58 -9.37
CA PRO A 114 24.31 -9.77 -9.08
C PRO A 114 25.10 -11.09 -9.12
N SER A 115 26.19 -11.17 -9.89
CA SER A 115 27.10 -12.32 -9.92
C SER A 115 27.84 -12.54 -8.60
N ASP A 116 27.99 -11.50 -7.77
CA ASP A 116 28.69 -11.59 -6.48
C ASP A 116 27.78 -12.02 -5.33
N PHE A 117 26.45 -12.02 -5.54
CA PHE A 117 25.48 -12.32 -4.48
C PHE A 117 25.69 -13.71 -3.89
N GLN A 118 25.95 -14.70 -4.73
CA GLN A 118 26.25 -16.06 -4.26
C GLN A 118 27.51 -16.09 -3.38
N ARG A 119 28.56 -15.36 -3.77
CA ARG A 119 29.82 -15.28 -3.02
C ARG A 119 29.62 -14.61 -1.66
N ILE A 120 28.80 -13.56 -1.59
CA ILE A 120 28.43 -12.89 -0.33
C ILE A 120 27.62 -13.86 0.55
N GLU A 121 26.61 -14.54 0.00
CA GLU A 121 25.78 -15.50 0.73
C GLU A 121 26.60 -16.67 1.30
N GLU A 122 27.55 -17.20 0.52
CA GLU A 122 28.48 -18.24 0.97
C GLU A 122 29.32 -17.76 2.16
N LYS A 123 29.86 -16.54 2.08
CA LYS A 123 30.64 -15.97 3.19
C LYS A 123 29.79 -15.71 4.44
N MET A 124 28.55 -15.25 4.27
CA MET A 124 27.60 -15.12 5.38
C MET A 124 27.31 -16.47 6.03
N ARG A 125 27.15 -17.55 5.25
CA ARG A 125 26.94 -18.91 5.80
C ARG A 125 28.15 -19.40 6.60
N GLU A 126 29.37 -19.09 6.17
CA GLU A 126 30.58 -19.37 6.96
C GLU A 126 30.55 -18.67 8.32
N ILE A 127 30.17 -17.39 8.34
CA ILE A 127 30.09 -16.58 9.56
C ILE A 127 29.00 -17.11 10.51
N VAL A 128 27.81 -17.41 10.00
CA VAL A 128 26.72 -18.00 10.80
C VAL A 128 27.13 -19.36 11.37
N LYS A 129 27.82 -20.20 10.58
CA LYS A 129 28.32 -21.50 11.05
C LYS A 129 29.39 -21.38 12.15
N ALA A 130 30.13 -20.27 12.19
CA ALA A 130 31.11 -20.02 13.23
C ALA A 130 30.47 -19.68 14.59
N ASP A 131 29.19 -19.33 14.63
CA ASP A 131 28.39 -19.06 15.84
C ASP A 131 29.07 -18.13 16.86
N LYS A 132 29.73 -17.09 16.34
CA LYS A 132 30.38 -16.05 17.15
C LYS A 132 29.34 -15.23 17.93
N PRO A 133 29.62 -14.83 19.18
CA PRO A 133 28.75 -13.95 19.95
C PRO A 133 28.76 -12.52 19.38
N PHE A 134 27.63 -11.83 19.56
CA PHE A 134 27.57 -10.37 19.43
C PHE A 134 27.89 -9.75 20.78
N ILE A 135 28.96 -8.97 20.87
CA ILE A 135 29.43 -8.37 22.11
C ILE A 135 29.29 -6.86 22.00
N ARG A 136 28.38 -6.29 22.79
CA ARG A 136 28.22 -4.85 22.91
C ARG A 136 29.34 -4.26 23.76
N THR A 137 30.01 -3.24 23.23
CA THR A 137 30.96 -2.41 23.97
C THR A 137 30.46 -0.97 23.97
N GLU A 138 30.70 -0.26 25.06
CA GLU A 138 30.30 1.14 25.22
C GLU A 138 31.53 1.99 25.49
N MET A 139 31.52 3.21 24.96
CA MET A 139 32.54 4.22 25.24
C MET A 139 31.92 5.61 25.20
N SER A 140 32.64 6.60 25.72
CA SER A 140 32.19 7.98 25.62
C SER A 140 32.16 8.45 24.16
N ARG A 141 31.31 9.43 23.86
CA ARG A 141 31.26 10.08 22.55
C ARG A 141 32.64 10.59 22.09
N ALA A 142 33.45 11.11 22.99
CA ALA A 142 34.79 11.60 22.68
C ALA A 142 35.72 10.46 22.25
N GLU A 143 35.74 9.35 22.98
CA GLU A 143 36.53 8.16 22.64
C GLU A 143 36.07 7.54 21.32
N ALA A 144 34.77 7.48 21.06
CA ALA A 144 34.22 6.97 19.81
C ALA A 144 34.63 7.82 18.59
N LEU A 145 34.64 9.15 18.74
CA LEU A 145 35.06 10.06 17.67
C LEU A 145 36.56 9.93 17.35
N ASP A 146 37.39 9.73 18.39
CA ASP A 146 38.82 9.49 18.22
C ASP A 146 39.08 8.14 17.56
N LYS A 147 38.41 7.07 18.02
CA LYS A 147 38.50 5.72 17.46
C LYS A 147 38.14 5.65 15.97
N LEU A 148 37.15 6.43 15.55
CA LEU A 148 36.68 6.47 14.16
C LEU A 148 37.25 7.66 13.36
N ALA A 149 38.34 8.27 13.83
CA ALA A 149 39.02 9.34 13.11
C ALA A 149 39.40 8.87 11.69
N GLY A 150 38.89 9.58 10.66
CA GLY A 150 39.10 9.26 9.25
C GLY A 150 37.98 8.47 8.58
N ASN A 151 37.02 7.91 9.34
CA ASN A 151 35.78 7.37 8.78
C ASN A 151 34.67 8.43 8.83
N LYS A 152 34.65 9.30 7.81
CA LYS A 152 33.69 10.42 7.74
C LYS A 152 32.23 10.00 7.97
N TYR A 153 31.83 8.80 7.52
CA TYR A 153 30.47 8.30 7.65
C TYR A 153 30.14 7.96 9.10
N LYS A 154 30.98 7.17 9.77
CA LYS A 154 30.72 6.78 11.16
C LYS A 154 30.93 7.93 12.14
N THR A 155 31.87 8.84 11.89
CA THR A 155 32.03 10.08 12.67
C THR A 155 30.75 10.94 12.61
N ASP A 156 30.13 11.04 11.44
CA ASP A 156 28.87 11.77 11.28
C ASP A 156 27.71 11.10 12.02
N ASN A 157 27.63 9.76 11.98
CA ASN A 157 26.64 9.00 12.74
C ASN A 157 26.78 9.25 14.25
N ILE A 158 28.00 9.30 14.79
CA ILE A 158 28.24 9.61 16.22
C ILE A 158 27.76 11.02 16.56
N LYS A 159 27.98 12.01 15.68
CA LYS A 159 27.56 13.40 15.92
C LYS A 159 26.03 13.52 16.03
N HIS A 160 25.31 12.77 15.21
CA HIS A 160 23.85 12.76 15.16
C HIS A 160 23.19 11.75 16.12
N ALA A 161 23.97 10.91 16.80
CA ALA A 161 23.43 10.01 17.82
C ALA A 161 22.93 10.80 19.03
N ASP A 162 21.93 10.28 19.73
CA ASP A 162 21.47 10.83 21.01
C ASP A 162 22.29 10.27 22.18
N GLY A 163 22.56 11.11 23.19
CA GLY A 163 23.25 10.72 24.42
C GLY A 163 24.79 10.70 24.34
N ASP A 164 25.45 10.56 25.49
CA ASP A 164 26.92 10.64 25.61
C ASP A 164 27.63 9.29 25.51
N VAL A 165 26.87 8.20 25.57
CA VAL A 165 27.38 6.83 25.48
C VAL A 165 27.14 6.30 24.07
N ILE A 166 28.22 5.89 23.41
CA ILE A 166 28.20 5.32 22.07
C ILE A 166 28.52 3.84 22.17
N SER A 167 27.70 3.00 21.53
CA SER A 167 27.93 1.56 21.49
C SER A 167 28.45 1.06 20.16
N PHE A 168 29.28 0.02 20.26
CA PHE A 168 29.79 -0.77 19.16
C PHE A 168 29.43 -2.23 19.39
N TYR A 169 29.28 -2.99 18.31
CA TYR A 169 29.09 -4.42 18.38
C TYR A 169 30.25 -5.14 17.73
N LEU A 170 30.94 -5.94 18.53
CA LEU A 170 31.99 -6.83 18.10
C LEU A 170 31.37 -8.20 17.75
N GLN A 171 31.71 -8.74 16.59
CA GLN A 171 31.26 -10.03 16.10
C GLN A 171 32.44 -11.02 16.12
N GLY A 172 32.58 -11.75 17.24
CA GLY A 172 33.79 -12.53 17.55
C GLY A 172 35.01 -11.64 17.71
N ASP A 173 36.12 -11.94 17.03
CA ASP A 173 37.41 -11.26 17.31
C ASP A 173 37.87 -10.28 16.21
N GLY A 174 37.12 -10.15 15.10
CA GLY A 174 37.65 -9.55 13.86
C GLY A 174 36.80 -8.49 13.18
N PHE A 175 35.52 -8.35 13.54
CA PHE A 175 34.62 -7.36 12.95
C PHE A 175 33.91 -6.56 14.04
N GLU A 176 33.94 -5.25 13.93
CA GLU A 176 33.29 -4.33 14.85
C GLU A 176 32.54 -3.26 14.05
N ASP A 177 31.32 -2.94 14.48
CA ASP A 177 30.53 -1.90 13.83
C ASP A 177 29.85 -0.97 14.85
N LEU A 178 29.70 0.30 14.47
CA LEU A 178 28.99 1.32 15.25
C LEU A 178 27.49 1.05 15.13
N CYS A 179 26.86 0.69 16.25
CA CYS A 179 25.45 0.33 16.28
C CYS A 179 24.87 0.45 17.70
N ARG A 180 23.59 0.84 17.78
CA ARG A 180 22.83 0.87 19.04
C ARG A 180 22.36 -0.51 19.49
N GLY A 181 22.01 -1.37 18.52
CA GLY A 181 21.35 -2.66 18.71
C GLY A 181 19.91 -2.54 19.23
N PRO A 182 19.36 -3.57 19.90
CA PRO A 182 20.04 -4.81 20.30
C PRO A 182 20.30 -5.77 19.14
N HIS A 183 21.13 -6.78 19.39
CA HIS A 183 21.46 -7.87 18.46
C HIS A 183 21.01 -9.24 18.99
N LEU A 184 21.00 -10.23 18.10
CA LEU A 184 20.87 -11.63 18.50
C LEU A 184 22.04 -12.02 19.43
N PRO A 185 21.87 -13.03 20.29
CA PRO A 185 22.95 -13.50 21.17
C PRO A 185 24.20 -14.00 20.44
N SER A 186 24.01 -14.57 19.25
CA SER A 186 25.11 -15.07 18.42
C SER A 186 24.74 -15.08 16.94
N THR A 187 25.76 -15.09 16.08
CA THR A 187 25.62 -15.17 14.63
C THR A 187 24.96 -16.47 14.16
N GLY A 188 25.10 -17.57 14.91
CA GLY A 188 24.46 -18.85 14.59
C GLY A 188 22.95 -18.86 14.81
N LYS A 189 22.40 -17.87 15.52
CA LYS A 189 20.95 -17.66 15.67
C LYS A 189 20.32 -16.87 14.52
N VAL A 190 21.11 -16.40 13.55
CA VAL A 190 20.57 -15.76 12.34
C VAL A 190 19.78 -16.80 11.55
N GLY A 191 18.57 -16.41 11.13
CA GLY A 191 17.68 -17.26 10.36
C GLY A 191 18.15 -17.49 8.91
N SER A 192 17.23 -17.93 8.06
CA SER A 192 17.51 -18.11 6.63
C SER A 192 17.49 -16.77 5.89
N PHE A 193 18.49 -16.52 5.05
CA PHE A 193 18.68 -15.23 4.39
C PHE A 193 18.93 -15.33 2.89
N LYS A 194 18.74 -14.22 2.18
CA LYS A 194 19.06 -14.06 0.75
C LYS A 194 19.47 -12.63 0.43
N ILE A 195 20.47 -12.47 -0.44
CA ILE A 195 20.81 -11.18 -1.05
C ILE A 195 19.87 -10.93 -2.24
N MET A 196 19.21 -9.78 -2.23
CA MET A 196 18.09 -9.50 -3.13
C MET A 196 18.49 -8.67 -4.33
N SER A 197 19.19 -7.55 -4.08
CA SER A 197 19.53 -6.56 -5.12
C SER A 197 20.64 -5.63 -4.64
N VAL A 198 21.19 -4.87 -5.60
CA VAL A 198 22.10 -3.76 -5.36
C VAL A 198 21.53 -2.52 -6.06
N ALA A 199 21.55 -1.38 -5.39
CA ALA A 199 21.08 -0.10 -5.91
C ALA A 199 22.09 1.01 -5.61
N GLY A 200 21.97 2.15 -6.30
CA GLY A 200 22.71 3.36 -5.96
C GLY A 200 22.01 4.13 -4.83
N ALA A 201 22.78 4.68 -3.90
CA ALA A 201 22.29 5.60 -2.88
C ALA A 201 23.24 6.79 -2.75
N TYR A 202 22.77 7.86 -2.11
CA TYR A 202 23.60 9.03 -1.81
C TYR A 202 23.60 9.28 -0.31
N TRP A 203 24.75 9.67 0.22
CA TRP A 203 24.89 10.01 1.62
C TRP A 203 23.99 11.22 1.96
N HIS A 204 23.14 11.10 2.98
CA HIS A 204 22.07 12.08 3.31
C HIS A 204 21.11 12.41 2.17
N GLY A 205 21.05 11.57 1.12
CA GLY A 205 20.27 11.84 -0.08
C GLY A 205 20.82 12.95 -0.96
N ASP A 206 22.05 13.44 -0.71
CA ASP A 206 22.67 14.53 -1.46
C ASP A 206 23.34 13.98 -2.75
N PRO A 207 22.78 14.27 -3.94
CA PRO A 207 23.30 13.73 -5.21
C PRO A 207 24.67 14.30 -5.60
N THR A 208 25.16 15.33 -4.91
CA THR A 208 26.51 15.87 -5.12
C THR A 208 27.59 15.03 -4.42
N GLN A 209 27.20 14.15 -3.48
CA GLN A 209 28.10 13.23 -2.80
C GLN A 209 28.48 12.05 -3.69
N LYS A 210 29.56 11.35 -3.31
CA LYS A 210 29.93 10.06 -3.91
C LYS A 210 28.74 9.10 -3.80
N MET A 211 28.36 8.50 -4.92
CA MET A 211 27.34 7.46 -4.97
C MET A 211 27.81 6.23 -4.19
N LEU A 212 26.97 5.79 -3.25
CA LEU A 212 27.14 4.59 -2.45
C LEU A 212 26.45 3.41 -3.13
N GLN A 213 26.88 2.20 -2.76
CA GLN A 213 26.25 0.95 -3.19
C GLN A 213 25.39 0.41 -2.05
N ARG A 214 24.08 0.39 -2.27
CA ARG A 214 23.10 -0.15 -1.32
C ARG A 214 22.83 -1.61 -1.63
N VAL A 215 23.29 -2.51 -0.78
CA VAL A 215 23.05 -3.96 -0.92
C VAL A 215 21.84 -4.34 -0.07
N TYR A 216 20.80 -4.88 -0.71
CA TYR A 216 19.57 -5.31 -0.03
C TYR A 216 19.63 -6.82 0.28
N GLY A 217 19.19 -7.17 1.49
CA GLY A 217 19.03 -8.55 1.94
C GLY A 217 17.70 -8.77 2.66
N THR A 218 17.30 -10.03 2.79
CA THR A 218 16.16 -10.45 3.60
C THR A 218 16.58 -11.57 4.54
N CYS A 219 15.93 -11.67 5.71
CA CYS A 219 16.17 -12.72 6.69
C CYS A 219 14.85 -13.13 7.36
N TRP A 220 14.65 -14.43 7.50
CA TRP A 220 13.44 -15.07 8.02
C TRP A 220 13.79 -16.17 9.03
N PRO A 221 12.91 -16.47 10.00
CA PRO A 221 13.22 -17.45 11.05
C PRO A 221 13.57 -18.84 10.51
N THR A 222 12.90 -19.26 9.43
CA THR A 222 13.11 -20.58 8.82
C THR A 222 13.30 -20.50 7.30
N GLN A 223 13.87 -21.56 6.72
CA GLN A 223 14.02 -21.68 5.26
C GLN A 223 12.66 -21.69 4.57
N LYS A 224 11.64 -22.28 5.20
CA LYS A 224 10.27 -22.29 4.70
C LYS A 224 9.71 -20.87 4.59
N ASP A 225 9.90 -20.04 5.62
CA ASP A 225 9.41 -18.65 5.62
C ASP A 225 10.10 -17.83 4.51
N LEU A 226 11.40 -18.05 4.30
CA LEU A 226 12.15 -17.45 3.19
C LEU A 226 11.61 -17.92 1.84
N ASP A 227 11.41 -19.22 1.64
CA ASP A 227 10.90 -19.79 0.38
C ASP A 227 9.48 -19.28 0.09
N ASP A 228 8.63 -19.18 1.11
CA ASP A 228 7.29 -18.60 1.03
C ASP A 228 7.34 -17.11 0.65
N TYR A 229 8.29 -16.34 1.19
CA TYR A 229 8.52 -14.96 0.79
C TYR A 229 8.99 -14.83 -0.67
N LEU A 230 9.98 -15.62 -1.09
CA LEU A 230 10.49 -15.59 -2.46
C LEU A 230 9.44 -16.02 -3.48
N THR A 231 8.64 -17.04 -3.14
CA THR A 231 7.51 -17.48 -3.96
C THR A 231 6.49 -16.35 -4.13
N ARG A 232 6.16 -15.63 -3.05
CA ARG A 232 5.27 -14.46 -3.12
C ARG A 232 5.83 -13.35 -4.01
N LEU A 233 7.14 -13.08 -3.96
CA LEU A 233 7.77 -12.08 -4.84
C LEU A 233 7.70 -12.48 -6.32
N GLU A 234 7.92 -13.76 -6.65
CA GLU A 234 7.82 -14.24 -8.03
C GLU A 234 6.36 -14.21 -8.53
N GLU A 235 5.41 -14.57 -7.69
CA GLU A 235 3.98 -14.41 -8.01
C GLU A 235 3.59 -12.94 -8.18
N ALA A 236 4.16 -12.03 -7.36
CA ALA A 236 3.96 -10.60 -7.52
C ALA A 236 4.46 -10.08 -8.87
N LYS A 237 5.67 -10.49 -9.30
CA LYS A 237 6.22 -10.11 -10.61
C LYS A 237 5.35 -10.57 -11.77
N LYS A 238 4.80 -11.78 -11.70
CA LYS A 238 3.87 -12.31 -12.73
C LYS A 238 2.54 -11.56 -12.77
N ARG A 239 2.15 -10.96 -11.65
CA ARG A 239 0.89 -10.22 -11.48
C ARG A 239 1.05 -8.73 -11.73
N ASP A 240 2.26 -8.24 -11.96
CA ASP A 240 2.55 -6.83 -12.20
C ASP A 240 1.62 -6.24 -13.27
N HIS A 241 0.86 -5.22 -12.89
CA HIS A 241 -0.15 -4.62 -13.76
C HIS A 241 0.43 -4.01 -15.03
N ARG A 242 1.72 -3.65 -15.05
CA ARG A 242 2.41 -3.11 -16.23
C ARG A 242 2.70 -4.22 -17.25
N LEU A 243 3.05 -5.41 -16.76
CA LEU A 243 3.26 -6.60 -17.60
C LEU A 243 1.92 -7.08 -18.16
N LEU A 244 0.94 -7.32 -17.27
CA LEU A 244 -0.38 -7.82 -17.67
C LEU A 244 -1.18 -6.80 -18.47
N GLY A 245 -1.10 -5.52 -18.11
CA GLY A 245 -1.75 -4.42 -18.82
C GLY A 245 -1.27 -4.31 -20.26
N LYS A 246 0.03 -4.50 -20.51
CA LYS A 246 0.58 -4.58 -21.87
C LYS A 246 0.16 -5.86 -22.59
N GLN A 247 0.26 -7.02 -21.94
CA GLN A 247 -0.11 -8.31 -22.53
C GLN A 247 -1.57 -8.34 -22.98
N LEU A 248 -2.46 -7.73 -22.21
CA LEU A 248 -3.90 -7.75 -22.44
C LEU A 248 -4.43 -6.50 -23.16
N ASP A 249 -3.54 -5.59 -23.57
CA ASP A 249 -3.88 -4.35 -24.28
C ASP A 249 -4.87 -3.46 -23.49
N LEU A 250 -4.60 -3.27 -22.19
CA LEU A 250 -5.46 -2.50 -21.28
C LEU A 250 -5.08 -1.01 -21.26
N PHE A 251 -3.79 -0.72 -21.22
CA PHE A 251 -3.26 0.65 -21.20
C PHE A 251 -1.80 0.69 -21.66
N SER A 252 -1.31 1.89 -21.95
CA SER A 252 0.11 2.13 -22.23
C SER A 252 0.58 3.47 -21.64
N PHE A 253 1.89 3.68 -21.66
CA PHE A 253 2.53 4.96 -21.37
C PHE A 253 3.35 5.39 -22.58
N ASN A 254 3.42 6.68 -22.83
CA ASN A 254 4.16 7.26 -23.95
C ASN A 254 5.07 8.39 -23.47
N GLU A 255 6.25 8.51 -24.06
CA GLU A 255 7.23 9.56 -23.73
C GLU A 255 6.68 10.97 -23.95
N ALA A 256 5.69 11.14 -24.84
CA ALA A 256 5.01 12.41 -25.04
C ALA A 256 4.18 12.87 -23.84
N ALA A 257 3.82 11.97 -22.92
CA ALA A 257 3.09 12.30 -21.70
C ALA A 257 3.58 11.44 -20.50
N PRO A 258 4.77 11.72 -19.95
CA PRO A 258 5.36 10.93 -18.87
C PRO A 258 4.49 10.98 -17.61
N GLY A 259 4.05 9.82 -17.13
CA GLY A 259 3.17 9.71 -15.96
C GLY A 259 1.68 9.85 -16.26
N PHE A 260 1.28 9.93 -17.53
CA PHE A 260 -0.11 9.99 -17.97
C PHE A 260 -0.45 8.70 -18.72
N ALA A 261 -1.38 7.92 -18.17
CA ALA A 261 -1.75 6.64 -18.76
C ALA A 261 -2.67 6.83 -19.99
N PHE A 262 -2.39 6.11 -21.07
CA PHE A 262 -3.27 5.98 -22.22
C PHE A 262 -4.12 4.74 -22.01
N MET A 263 -5.39 4.92 -21.65
CA MET A 263 -6.34 3.82 -21.48
C MET A 263 -6.82 3.32 -22.85
N HIS A 264 -6.64 2.03 -23.12
CA HIS A 264 -7.04 1.42 -24.39
C HIS A 264 -8.49 0.93 -24.33
N ALA A 265 -9.04 0.46 -25.44
CA ALA A 265 -10.44 0.04 -25.53
C ALA A 265 -10.84 -1.00 -24.47
N LYS A 266 -10.00 -2.02 -24.24
CA LYS A 266 -10.26 -3.05 -23.21
C LYS A 266 -10.17 -2.50 -21.80
N GLY A 267 -9.21 -1.61 -21.53
CA GLY A 267 -9.10 -0.92 -20.25
C GLY A 267 -10.30 -0.02 -19.97
N MET A 268 -10.80 0.68 -20.99
CA MET A 268 -12.00 1.53 -20.88
C MET A 268 -13.28 0.73 -20.60
N ILE A 269 -13.37 -0.51 -21.05
CA ILE A 269 -14.50 -1.38 -20.66
C ILE A 269 -14.50 -1.65 -19.16
N ILE A 270 -13.33 -1.96 -18.58
CA ILE A 270 -13.20 -2.18 -17.13
C ILE A 270 -13.53 -0.89 -16.39
N TRP A 271 -12.96 0.24 -16.85
CA TRP A 271 -13.23 1.57 -16.30
C TRP A 271 -14.74 1.86 -16.25
N ASN A 272 -15.43 1.70 -17.37
CA ASN A 272 -16.86 2.00 -17.46
C ASN A 272 -17.69 1.06 -16.58
N ALA A 273 -17.33 -0.23 -16.48
CA ALA A 273 -18.01 -1.16 -15.59
C ALA A 273 -17.89 -0.73 -14.11
N ILE A 274 -16.71 -0.21 -13.70
CA ILE A 274 -16.50 0.35 -12.36
C ILE A 274 -17.34 1.62 -12.18
N VAL A 275 -17.33 2.54 -13.17
CA VAL A 275 -18.11 3.79 -13.12
C VAL A 275 -19.61 3.51 -13.02
N ASP A 276 -20.14 2.59 -13.82
CA ASP A 276 -21.56 2.25 -13.83
C ASP A 276 -21.98 1.66 -12.48
N PHE A 277 -21.15 0.79 -11.89
CA PHE A 277 -21.39 0.26 -10.56
C PHE A 277 -21.30 1.36 -9.49
N TRP A 278 -20.26 2.20 -9.55
CA TRP A 278 -20.09 3.34 -8.66
C TRP A 278 -21.33 4.23 -8.68
N ARG A 279 -21.82 4.63 -9.86
CA ARG A 279 -23.05 5.44 -10.01
C ARG A 279 -24.26 4.75 -9.42
N ALA A 280 -24.45 3.46 -9.67
CA ALA A 280 -25.58 2.71 -9.15
C ALA A 280 -25.61 2.71 -7.61
N VAL A 281 -24.47 2.45 -6.97
CA VAL A 281 -24.36 2.47 -5.51
C VAL A 281 -24.49 3.90 -4.98
N HIS A 282 -23.85 4.90 -5.61
CA HIS A 282 -23.90 6.29 -5.15
C HIS A 282 -25.32 6.87 -5.23
N ASN A 283 -26.09 6.53 -6.25
CA ASN A 283 -27.50 6.88 -6.36
C ASN A 283 -28.34 6.27 -5.22
N LYS A 284 -28.08 5.00 -4.85
CA LYS A 284 -28.72 4.36 -3.69
C LYS A 284 -28.42 5.10 -2.38
N TYR A 285 -27.22 5.65 -2.23
CA TYR A 285 -26.82 6.44 -1.06
C TYR A 285 -27.18 7.95 -1.18
N GLY A 286 -27.88 8.36 -2.24
CA GLY A 286 -28.39 9.73 -2.40
C GLY A 286 -27.34 10.76 -2.79
N TYR A 287 -26.22 10.35 -3.40
CA TYR A 287 -25.24 11.28 -3.96
C TYR A 287 -25.73 11.90 -5.27
N GLN A 288 -25.34 13.15 -5.50
CA GLN A 288 -25.59 13.88 -6.74
C GLN A 288 -24.27 14.08 -7.47
N GLU A 289 -24.16 13.50 -8.67
CA GLU A 289 -22.97 13.64 -9.51
C GLU A 289 -22.91 15.03 -10.15
N ILE A 290 -21.79 15.73 -9.98
CA ILE A 290 -21.48 17.03 -10.60
C ILE A 290 -20.19 16.92 -11.42
N LYS A 291 -19.85 18.01 -12.13
CA LYS A 291 -18.57 18.14 -12.84
C LYS A 291 -18.06 19.57 -12.77
N THR A 292 -16.81 19.74 -12.37
CA THR A 292 -16.17 21.06 -12.24
C THR A 292 -15.06 21.26 -13.27
N PRO A 293 -14.73 22.51 -13.66
CA PRO A 293 -13.66 22.79 -14.61
C PRO A 293 -12.28 22.26 -14.15
N ILE A 294 -11.43 21.91 -15.12
CA ILE A 294 -10.07 21.42 -14.86
C ILE A 294 -9.09 22.57 -14.62
N ILE A 295 -9.21 23.66 -15.39
CA ILE A 295 -8.35 24.84 -15.29
C ILE A 295 -9.14 25.92 -14.56
N LEU A 296 -8.61 26.40 -13.44
CA LEU A 296 -9.26 27.38 -12.57
C LEU A 296 -8.29 28.52 -12.25
N ASN A 297 -8.84 29.71 -12.05
CA ASN A 297 -8.08 30.92 -11.75
C ASN A 297 -7.21 30.71 -10.49
N GLU A 298 -5.97 31.20 -10.52
CA GLU A 298 -5.02 31.03 -9.43
C GLU A 298 -5.55 31.49 -8.06
N GLN A 299 -6.34 32.57 -8.03
CA GLN A 299 -6.92 33.16 -6.82
C GLN A 299 -7.78 32.18 -6.02
N LEU A 300 -8.38 31.19 -6.69
CA LEU A 300 -9.12 30.11 -6.02
C LEU A 300 -8.24 29.31 -5.07
N TRP A 301 -7.00 29.03 -5.47
CA TRP A 301 -6.06 28.20 -4.73
C TRP A 301 -5.48 28.94 -3.53
N HIS A 302 -5.22 30.25 -3.67
CA HIS A 302 -4.89 31.14 -2.55
C HIS A 302 -6.01 31.15 -1.51
N LYS A 303 -7.25 31.37 -1.95
CA LYS A 303 -8.42 31.38 -1.07
C LYS A 303 -8.60 30.05 -0.33
N SER A 304 -8.44 28.93 -1.03
CA SER A 304 -8.60 27.61 -0.45
C SER A 304 -7.45 27.18 0.49
N GLY A 305 -6.30 27.85 0.45
CA GLY A 305 -5.09 27.48 1.20
C GLY A 305 -4.24 26.38 0.53
N HIS A 306 -4.64 25.88 -0.64
CA HIS A 306 -3.86 24.91 -1.40
C HIS A 306 -2.60 25.53 -2.00
N TRP A 307 -2.59 26.83 -2.26
CA TRP A 307 -1.38 27.50 -2.73
C TRP A 307 -0.23 27.38 -1.72
N ASP A 308 -0.51 27.65 -0.45
CA ASP A 308 0.53 27.66 0.60
C ASP A 308 1.05 26.26 0.92
N ASN A 309 0.22 25.23 0.74
CA ASN A 309 0.51 23.86 1.19
C ASN A 309 0.79 22.87 0.04
N TYR A 310 0.41 23.19 -1.21
CA TYR A 310 0.38 22.21 -2.30
C TYR A 310 0.92 22.73 -3.65
N LYS A 311 1.34 24.00 -3.72
CA LYS A 311 1.82 24.64 -4.97
C LYS A 311 2.91 23.85 -5.69
N GLU A 312 3.85 23.25 -4.96
CA GLU A 312 4.97 22.49 -5.54
C GLU A 312 4.50 21.26 -6.34
N ASN A 313 3.30 20.76 -6.04
CA ASN A 313 2.68 19.61 -6.68
C ASN A 313 1.62 20.00 -7.72
N MET A 314 1.54 21.27 -8.13
CA MET A 314 0.53 21.77 -9.07
C MET A 314 1.12 22.11 -10.44
N TYR A 315 0.27 22.06 -11.47
CA TYR A 315 0.59 22.55 -12.81
C TYR A 315 -0.02 23.93 -13.03
N PHE A 316 0.74 24.84 -13.64
CA PHE A 316 0.35 26.23 -13.87
C PHE A 316 0.36 26.58 -15.35
N THR A 317 -0.48 27.53 -15.71
CA THR A 317 -0.47 28.16 -17.04
C THR A 317 -0.83 29.64 -16.92
N ASN A 318 -0.40 30.44 -17.90
CA ASN A 318 -0.73 31.86 -17.97
C ASN A 318 -1.48 32.13 -19.27
N ILE A 319 -2.66 32.75 -19.16
CA ILE A 319 -3.52 33.08 -20.30
C ILE A 319 -3.90 34.54 -20.14
N ASP A 320 -3.59 35.37 -21.14
CA ASP A 320 -3.88 36.80 -21.18
C ASP A 320 -3.36 37.58 -19.96
N GLY A 321 -2.19 37.19 -19.44
CA GLY A 321 -1.59 37.82 -18.25
C GLY A 321 -2.20 37.36 -16.92
N VAL A 322 -3.17 36.44 -16.94
CA VAL A 322 -3.83 35.89 -15.76
C VAL A 322 -3.29 34.49 -15.46
N GLY A 323 -2.93 34.27 -14.19
CA GLY A 323 -2.49 32.96 -13.69
C GLY A 323 -3.66 31.99 -13.53
N TYR A 324 -3.46 30.77 -14.00
CA TYR A 324 -4.36 29.63 -13.81
C TYR A 324 -3.57 28.42 -13.32
N ALA A 325 -4.27 27.52 -12.64
CA ALA A 325 -3.72 26.20 -12.34
C ALA A 325 -4.67 25.10 -12.79
N ILE A 326 -4.08 23.97 -13.15
CA ILE A 326 -4.80 22.72 -13.34
C ILE A 326 -5.12 22.17 -11.95
N LYS A 327 -6.36 21.78 -11.70
CA LYS A 327 -6.81 21.39 -10.36
C LYS A 327 -6.04 20.17 -9.82
N PRO A 328 -5.41 20.25 -8.63
CA PRO A 328 -4.83 19.10 -7.94
C PRO A 328 -5.85 18.32 -7.09
N MET A 329 -7.01 18.94 -6.83
CA MET A 329 -8.12 18.45 -5.99
C MET A 329 -9.44 19.09 -6.45
N ASN A 330 -10.58 18.43 -6.19
CA ASN A 330 -11.90 18.91 -6.66
C ASN A 330 -12.61 19.84 -5.67
N CYS A 331 -12.22 19.81 -4.39
CA CYS A 331 -12.93 20.46 -3.28
C CYS A 331 -13.29 21.94 -3.56
N PRO A 332 -12.35 22.79 -4.02
CA PRO A 332 -12.67 24.19 -4.32
C PRO A 332 -13.75 24.36 -5.38
N GLY A 333 -13.80 23.49 -6.38
CA GLY A 333 -14.85 23.49 -7.40
C GLY A 333 -16.22 23.15 -6.80
N GLY A 334 -16.28 22.15 -5.91
CA GLY A 334 -17.50 21.80 -5.17
C GLY A 334 -18.03 22.96 -4.32
N CYS A 335 -17.14 23.68 -3.64
CA CYS A 335 -17.51 24.89 -2.90
C CYS A 335 -18.10 25.98 -3.82
N LEU A 336 -17.58 26.15 -5.04
CA LEU A 336 -18.16 27.10 -5.99
C LEU A 336 -19.57 26.69 -6.44
N VAL A 337 -19.79 25.39 -6.66
CA VAL A 337 -21.13 24.86 -7.00
C VAL A 337 -22.11 25.10 -5.86
N TYR A 338 -21.72 24.84 -4.61
CA TYR A 338 -22.54 25.16 -3.43
C TYR A 338 -22.93 26.65 -3.41
N LYS A 339 -22.00 27.56 -3.72
CA LYS A 339 -22.27 29.00 -3.69
C LYS A 339 -23.21 29.53 -4.77
N THR A 340 -23.66 28.70 -5.72
CA THR A 340 -24.52 29.15 -6.82
C THR A 340 -25.92 29.57 -6.37
N ARG A 341 -26.37 29.12 -5.20
CA ARG A 341 -27.66 29.51 -4.61
C ARG A 341 -27.62 29.48 -3.09
N GLN A 342 -28.70 29.96 -2.46
CA GLN A 342 -28.91 29.81 -1.02
C GLN A 342 -29.39 28.39 -0.67
N HIS A 343 -29.03 27.94 0.53
CA HIS A 343 -29.34 26.61 1.06
C HIS A 343 -30.03 26.71 2.43
N SER A 344 -31.00 25.83 2.69
CA SER A 344 -31.65 25.66 4.00
C SER A 344 -31.15 24.38 4.67
N TYR A 345 -31.14 24.35 6.01
CA TYR A 345 -30.82 23.13 6.79
C TYR A 345 -31.67 21.91 6.37
N ARG A 346 -32.85 22.13 5.78
CA ARG A 346 -33.74 21.07 5.29
C ARG A 346 -33.19 20.31 4.09
N GLU A 347 -32.23 20.88 3.38
CA GLU A 347 -31.55 20.22 2.26
C GLU A 347 -30.42 19.30 2.74
N PHE A 348 -30.03 19.40 4.01
CA PHE A 348 -28.94 18.61 4.57
C PHE A 348 -29.42 17.26 5.12
N PRO A 349 -28.66 16.18 4.89
CA PRO A 349 -27.31 16.16 4.31
C PRO A 349 -27.31 16.27 2.78
N MET A 350 -26.49 17.18 2.25
CA MET A 350 -26.29 17.36 0.81
C MET A 350 -25.01 16.64 0.38
N ARG A 351 -25.16 15.58 -0.42
CA ARG A 351 -24.07 14.69 -0.83
C ARG A 351 -23.70 14.94 -2.29
N ILE A 352 -22.58 15.60 -2.53
CA ILE A 352 -22.13 15.96 -3.88
C ILE A 352 -20.94 15.08 -4.25
N ALA A 353 -20.97 14.42 -5.40
CA ALA A 353 -19.89 13.57 -5.88
C ALA A 353 -19.39 14.00 -7.26
N GLU A 354 -18.11 13.80 -7.55
CA GLU A 354 -17.50 14.06 -8.84
C GLU A 354 -16.50 12.95 -9.15
N LEU A 355 -16.60 12.33 -10.33
CA LEU A 355 -15.49 11.57 -10.91
C LEU A 355 -14.45 12.56 -11.43
N GLY A 356 -13.67 13.11 -10.49
CA GLY A 356 -12.89 14.32 -10.68
C GLY A 356 -11.52 14.03 -11.27
N LEU A 357 -11.32 14.47 -12.52
CA LEU A 357 -10.02 14.43 -13.19
C LEU A 357 -9.11 15.52 -12.64
N VAL A 358 -8.03 15.11 -11.96
CA VAL A 358 -7.06 16.00 -11.32
C VAL A 358 -5.64 15.71 -11.80
N HIS A 359 -4.75 16.68 -11.58
CA HIS A 359 -3.35 16.60 -11.96
C HIS A 359 -2.43 16.97 -10.81
N ARG A 360 -1.40 16.15 -10.58
CA ARG A 360 -0.37 16.39 -9.57
C ARG A 360 1.01 16.24 -10.15
N HIS A 361 1.87 17.21 -9.88
CA HIS A 361 3.26 17.22 -10.32
C HIS A 361 4.11 16.29 -9.44
N GLU A 362 3.94 14.98 -9.65
CA GLU A 362 4.76 13.96 -9.00
C GLU A 362 6.18 13.95 -9.57
N ALA A 363 7.19 13.77 -8.72
CA ALA A 363 8.57 13.61 -9.17
C ALA A 363 8.71 12.41 -10.12
N SER A 364 9.53 12.51 -11.15
CA SER A 364 9.62 11.47 -12.18
C SER A 364 10.12 10.13 -11.63
N GLY A 365 11.02 10.15 -10.65
CA GLY A 365 11.60 8.96 -10.02
C GLY A 365 10.65 8.14 -9.15
N VAL A 366 9.47 8.68 -8.80
CA VAL A 366 8.49 7.99 -7.94
C VAL A 366 7.28 7.46 -8.70
N MET A 367 7.14 7.78 -10.00
CA MET A 367 6.03 7.29 -10.82
C MET A 367 6.12 5.78 -11.01
N HIS A 368 4.99 5.08 -10.93
CA HIS A 368 4.97 3.63 -11.01
C HIS A 368 3.66 3.12 -11.64
N GLY A 369 3.71 2.85 -12.95
CA GLY A 369 2.56 2.33 -13.69
C GLY A 369 1.28 3.13 -13.39
N LEU A 370 0.18 2.44 -13.10
CA LEU A 370 -1.09 3.06 -12.70
C LEU A 370 -1.16 3.42 -11.20
N PHE A 371 -0.23 2.94 -10.36
CA PHE A 371 -0.26 3.22 -8.92
C PHE A 371 0.09 4.65 -8.57
N ARG A 372 1.00 5.26 -9.33
CA ARG A 372 1.43 6.65 -9.12
C ARG A 372 1.62 7.33 -10.46
N VAL A 373 0.63 8.15 -10.80
CA VAL A 373 0.46 8.87 -12.08
C VAL A 373 0.27 10.36 -11.80
N ARG A 374 0.53 11.18 -12.83
CA ARG A 374 0.39 12.65 -12.77
C ARG A 374 -1.00 13.14 -13.13
N GLN A 375 -1.78 12.30 -13.80
CA GLN A 375 -3.19 12.52 -14.10
C GLN A 375 -3.98 11.34 -13.56
N PHE A 376 -5.03 11.63 -12.81
CA PHE A 376 -5.90 10.58 -12.31
C PHE A 376 -7.32 11.08 -12.05
N THR A 377 -8.27 10.15 -12.08
CA THR A 377 -9.68 10.42 -11.77
C THR A 377 -9.99 9.87 -10.40
N GLN A 378 -10.33 10.74 -9.46
CA GLN A 378 -10.74 10.33 -8.11
C GLN A 378 -12.26 10.17 -8.03
N ASP A 379 -12.70 9.22 -7.22
CA ASP A 379 -14.10 8.98 -6.90
C ASP A 379 -14.60 9.92 -5.77
N ASP A 380 -14.26 11.19 -5.94
CA ASP A 380 -14.29 12.23 -4.91
C ASP A 380 -15.71 12.67 -4.58
N ALA A 381 -15.96 12.98 -3.31
CA ALA A 381 -17.24 13.50 -2.87
C ALA A 381 -17.11 14.41 -1.65
N HIS A 382 -18.01 15.39 -1.59
CA HIS A 382 -18.12 16.41 -0.57
C HIS A 382 -19.53 16.39 -0.01
N ILE A 383 -19.66 16.09 1.28
CA ILE A 383 -20.93 16.09 1.99
C ILE A 383 -21.04 17.36 2.81
N TYR A 384 -22.07 18.16 2.59
CA TYR A 384 -22.42 19.32 3.41
C TYR A 384 -23.52 18.92 4.39
N CYS A 385 -23.25 19.08 5.68
CA CYS A 385 -24.15 18.67 6.74
C CYS A 385 -24.12 19.63 7.94
N THR A 386 -25.10 19.52 8.83
CA THR A 386 -25.05 20.22 10.12
C THR A 386 -24.11 19.48 11.10
N PRO A 387 -23.59 20.13 12.15
CA PRO A 387 -22.74 19.47 13.13
C PRO A 387 -23.36 18.22 13.77
N GLU A 388 -24.67 18.20 13.96
CA GLU A 388 -25.40 17.06 14.55
C GLU A 388 -25.51 15.86 13.61
N GLN A 389 -25.28 16.05 12.30
CA GLN A 389 -25.38 15.01 11.27
C GLN A 389 -24.04 14.32 10.99
N ILE A 390 -22.91 14.83 11.50
CA ILE A 390 -21.55 14.36 11.19
C ILE A 390 -21.41 12.84 11.40
N GLU A 391 -21.79 12.36 12.59
CA GLU A 391 -21.62 10.94 12.97
C GLU A 391 -22.41 10.01 12.04
N GLN A 392 -23.66 10.36 11.74
CA GLN A 392 -24.53 9.57 10.86
C GLN A 392 -23.98 9.54 9.42
N GLU A 393 -23.44 10.64 8.93
CA GLU A 393 -22.84 10.69 7.59
C GLU A 393 -21.55 9.88 7.52
N ILE A 394 -20.67 9.95 8.52
CA ILE A 394 -19.46 9.10 8.59
C ILE A 394 -19.85 7.61 8.55
N ILE A 395 -20.84 7.22 9.36
CA ILE A 395 -21.39 5.86 9.36
C ILE A 395 -21.89 5.46 7.96
N GLY A 396 -22.64 6.34 7.29
CA GLY A 396 -23.13 6.09 5.94
C GLY A 396 -22.01 5.90 4.92
N VAL A 397 -20.91 6.67 5.03
CA VAL A 397 -19.74 6.49 4.15
C VAL A 397 -18.99 5.19 4.46
N ILE A 398 -18.87 4.79 5.74
CA ILE A 398 -18.27 3.49 6.11
C ILE A 398 -19.06 2.34 5.46
N GLU A 399 -20.39 2.38 5.55
CA GLU A 399 -21.26 1.35 4.96
C GLU A 399 -21.14 1.30 3.42
N LEU A 400 -21.11 2.48 2.78
CA LEU A 400 -20.85 2.61 1.35
C LEU A 400 -19.50 1.97 0.97
N THR A 401 -18.45 2.26 1.73
CA THR A 401 -17.11 1.70 1.49
C THR A 401 -17.12 0.18 1.58
N PHE A 402 -17.78 -0.39 2.59
CA PHE A 402 -17.89 -1.84 2.74
C PHE A 402 -18.70 -2.50 1.61
N GLU A 403 -19.81 -1.90 1.17
CA GLU A 403 -20.59 -2.41 0.03
C GLU A 403 -19.74 -2.43 -1.24
N MET A 404 -18.99 -1.36 -1.51
CA MET A 404 -18.11 -1.26 -2.67
C MET A 404 -16.99 -2.32 -2.59
N TYR A 405 -16.27 -2.43 -1.47
CA TYR A 405 -15.13 -3.35 -1.33
C TYR A 405 -15.52 -4.81 -1.45
N ARG A 406 -16.64 -5.22 -0.83
CA ARG A 406 -17.16 -6.59 -0.95
C ARG A 406 -17.49 -6.96 -2.39
N ALA A 407 -18.05 -6.03 -3.18
CA ALA A 407 -18.37 -6.27 -4.58
C ALA A 407 -17.13 -6.50 -5.47
N PHE A 408 -15.93 -6.12 -5.01
CA PHE A 408 -14.65 -6.42 -5.66
C PHE A 408 -13.87 -7.56 -4.97
N GLY A 409 -14.43 -8.19 -3.93
CA GLY A 409 -13.77 -9.29 -3.22
C GLY A 409 -12.68 -8.86 -2.22
N PHE A 410 -12.70 -7.61 -1.76
CA PHE A 410 -11.81 -7.15 -0.69
C PHE A 410 -12.47 -7.37 0.68
N GLU A 411 -12.07 -8.45 1.36
CA GLU A 411 -12.59 -8.82 2.69
C GLU A 411 -11.64 -8.47 3.83
N ASP A 412 -10.33 -8.40 3.58
CA ASP A 412 -9.30 -8.04 4.57
C ASP A 412 -8.89 -6.58 4.39
N PHE A 413 -9.40 -5.72 5.28
CA PHE A 413 -9.00 -4.33 5.38
C PHE A 413 -8.79 -3.94 6.84
N HIS A 414 -7.88 -2.99 7.06
CA HIS A 414 -7.67 -2.36 8.36
C HIS A 414 -7.95 -0.86 8.25
N ILE A 415 -8.37 -0.29 9.37
CA ILE A 415 -8.76 1.13 9.44
C ILE A 415 -7.76 1.87 10.33
N GLU A 416 -7.36 3.05 9.86
CA GLU A 416 -6.49 3.97 10.61
C GLU A 416 -7.22 5.28 10.87
N LEU A 417 -7.05 5.83 12.07
CA LEU A 417 -7.48 7.17 12.44
C LEU A 417 -6.24 8.07 12.48
N SER A 418 -6.08 8.92 11.47
CA SER A 418 -4.96 9.82 11.37
C SER A 418 -5.26 11.17 12.04
N THR A 419 -4.39 11.57 12.97
CA THR A 419 -4.59 12.75 13.83
C THR A 419 -3.81 13.97 13.34
N LYS A 420 -3.91 15.09 14.06
CA LYS A 420 -3.40 16.41 13.65
C LYS A 420 -1.92 16.40 13.24
N PRO A 421 -1.58 16.84 12.00
CA PRO A 421 -0.20 16.99 11.55
C PRO A 421 0.45 18.27 12.10
N GLU A 422 1.78 18.37 11.98
CA GLU A 422 2.53 19.58 12.35
C GLU A 422 2.08 20.80 11.54
N LYS A 423 1.98 20.67 10.21
CA LYS A 423 1.43 21.69 9.31
C LYS A 423 -0.09 21.53 9.16
N HIS A 424 -0.86 22.41 9.79
CA HIS A 424 -2.32 22.36 9.76
C HIS A 424 -2.96 23.75 9.70
N ILE A 425 -4.26 23.79 9.36
CA ILE A 425 -5.13 24.97 9.37
C ILE A 425 -6.25 24.73 10.39
N GLY A 426 -6.71 25.80 11.04
CA GLY A 426 -7.75 25.75 12.08
C GLY A 426 -7.18 25.77 13.49
N SER A 427 -8.04 25.95 14.49
CA SER A 427 -7.65 25.96 15.91
C SER A 427 -7.59 24.54 16.48
N ASP A 428 -6.84 24.36 17.57
CA ASP A 428 -6.75 23.07 18.28
C ASP A 428 -8.12 22.54 18.72
N GLN A 429 -9.02 23.43 19.14
CA GLN A 429 -10.39 23.08 19.53
C GLN A 429 -11.18 22.46 18.38
N ILE A 430 -11.04 22.99 17.15
CA ILE A 430 -11.70 22.43 15.97
C ILE A 430 -11.16 21.02 15.69
N TRP A 431 -9.84 20.86 15.81
CA TRP A 431 -9.17 19.56 15.62
C TRP A 431 -9.61 18.51 16.64
N ASP A 432 -9.77 18.90 17.90
CA ASP A 432 -10.26 18.00 18.96
C ASP A 432 -11.70 17.57 18.69
N VAL A 433 -12.58 18.52 18.33
CA VAL A 433 -13.97 18.22 17.95
C VAL A 433 -14.00 17.27 16.75
N ALA A 434 -13.20 17.56 15.71
CA ALA A 434 -13.16 16.75 14.50
C ALA A 434 -12.67 15.32 14.78
N THR A 435 -11.59 15.19 15.56
CA THR A 435 -10.96 13.90 15.87
C THR A 435 -11.88 13.05 16.74
N ASN A 436 -12.54 13.66 17.73
CA ASN A 436 -13.50 12.96 18.58
C ASN A 436 -14.73 12.50 17.78
N ALA A 437 -15.25 13.31 16.85
CA ALA A 437 -16.37 12.91 16.00
C ALA A 437 -16.05 11.65 15.16
N LEU A 438 -14.86 11.57 14.56
CA LEU A 438 -14.42 10.37 13.83
C LEU A 438 -14.25 9.17 14.77
N LYS A 439 -13.66 9.39 15.95
CA LYS A 439 -13.42 8.36 16.97
C LYS A 439 -14.71 7.76 17.51
N ASP A 440 -15.70 8.60 17.77
CA ASP A 440 -16.98 8.17 18.33
C ASP A 440 -17.82 7.40 17.28
N ALA A 441 -17.77 7.81 16.00
CA ALA A 441 -18.38 7.05 14.91
C ALA A 441 -17.78 5.63 14.78
N LEU A 442 -16.46 5.48 14.91
CA LEU A 442 -15.78 4.18 14.89
C LEU A 442 -16.16 3.32 16.11
N LYS A 443 -16.22 3.92 17.31
CA LYS A 443 -16.65 3.23 18.54
C LYS A 443 -18.10 2.76 18.48
N HIS A 444 -19.01 3.59 17.96
CA HIS A 444 -20.43 3.25 17.82
C HIS A 444 -20.59 1.98 16.97
N LYS A 445 -19.85 1.87 15.87
CA LYS A 445 -19.87 0.68 15.01
C LYS A 445 -19.03 -0.49 15.53
N ALA A 446 -18.39 -0.35 16.69
CA ALA A 446 -17.46 -1.33 17.25
C ALA A 446 -16.38 -1.76 16.23
N ILE A 447 -15.88 -0.80 15.45
CA ILE A 447 -14.84 -1.03 14.45
C ILE A 447 -13.47 -0.91 15.12
N GLU A 448 -12.63 -1.93 14.98
CA GLU A 448 -11.24 -1.85 15.40
C GLU A 448 -10.44 -0.94 14.46
N TYR A 449 -9.62 -0.06 15.03
CA TYR A 449 -8.78 0.87 14.27
C TYR A 449 -7.44 1.11 14.99
N LYS A 450 -6.43 1.53 14.22
CA LYS A 450 -5.14 1.99 14.74
C LYS A 450 -5.07 3.51 14.69
N ILE A 451 -4.37 4.12 15.65
CA ILE A 451 -4.08 5.56 15.61
C ILE A 451 -2.81 5.76 14.79
N ASN A 452 -2.87 6.66 13.81
CA ASN A 452 -1.72 7.06 13.00
C ASN A 452 -1.40 8.54 13.31
N GLU A 453 -0.50 8.75 14.26
CA GLU A 453 -0.25 10.09 14.81
C GLU A 453 0.40 11.02 13.77
N GLY A 454 -0.18 12.21 13.59
CA GLY A 454 0.40 13.25 12.74
C GLY A 454 0.18 13.08 11.23
N ASP A 455 -0.55 12.07 10.78
CA ASP A 455 -0.79 11.80 9.36
C ASP A 455 -2.09 12.40 8.81
N GLY A 456 -2.82 13.21 9.59
CA GLY A 456 -4.04 13.90 9.14
C GLY A 456 -3.79 14.84 7.96
N ALA A 457 -4.86 15.17 7.21
CA ALA A 457 -4.76 16.19 6.16
C ALA A 457 -4.57 17.59 6.78
N PHE A 458 -3.98 18.54 6.05
CA PHE A 458 -3.72 19.87 6.61
C PHE A 458 -5.00 20.62 7.05
N TYR A 459 -6.18 20.19 6.61
CA TYR A 459 -7.48 20.78 6.94
C TYR A 459 -8.36 19.93 7.89
N GLY A 460 -7.91 18.73 8.30
CA GLY A 460 -8.69 17.90 9.23
C GLY A 460 -8.19 16.47 9.43
N PRO A 461 -8.67 15.78 10.49
CA PRO A 461 -8.35 14.39 10.74
C PRO A 461 -9.08 13.48 9.74
N LYS A 462 -8.60 12.24 9.59
CA LYS A 462 -9.17 11.31 8.61
C LYS A 462 -9.25 9.86 9.10
N ILE A 463 -10.25 9.16 8.61
CA ILE A 463 -10.36 7.70 8.67
C ILE A 463 -9.85 7.17 7.34
N ASP A 464 -8.80 6.36 7.37
CA ASP A 464 -8.21 5.75 6.19
C ASP A 464 -8.48 4.24 6.13
N PHE A 465 -8.86 3.76 4.95
CA PHE A 465 -9.15 2.37 4.70
C PHE A 465 -8.02 1.75 3.89
N HIS A 466 -7.34 0.78 4.50
CA HIS A 466 -6.26 0.04 3.90
C HIS A 466 -6.74 -1.34 3.51
N ILE A 467 -6.74 -1.66 2.23
CA ILE A 467 -7.02 -3.01 1.75
C ILE A 467 -5.72 -3.79 1.61
N LYS A 468 -5.73 -5.08 1.92
CA LYS A 468 -4.64 -5.98 1.53
C LYS A 468 -4.96 -6.66 0.22
N ASP A 469 -4.05 -6.58 -0.73
CA ASP A 469 -4.17 -7.35 -1.97
C ASP A 469 -3.82 -8.83 -1.77
N CYS A 470 -3.97 -9.65 -2.81
CA CYS A 470 -3.66 -11.08 -2.78
C CYS A 470 -2.17 -11.40 -2.49
N LEU A 471 -1.29 -10.39 -2.54
CA LEU A 471 0.14 -10.46 -2.25
C LEU A 471 0.45 -9.92 -0.84
N ARG A 472 -0.57 -9.56 -0.06
CA ARG A 472 -0.51 -8.96 1.28
C ARG A 472 0.09 -7.56 1.33
N ARG A 473 0.13 -6.84 0.20
CA ARG A 473 0.52 -5.42 0.20
C ARG A 473 -0.67 -4.58 0.65
N SER A 474 -0.39 -3.61 1.52
CA SER A 474 -1.38 -2.66 2.02
C SER A 474 -1.56 -1.49 1.05
N TRP A 475 -2.80 -1.20 0.67
CA TRP A 475 -3.17 -0.09 -0.20
C TRP A 475 -4.20 0.78 0.50
N GLN A 476 -3.81 2.00 0.87
CA GLN A 476 -4.78 3.03 1.27
C GLN A 476 -5.62 3.43 0.05
N LEU A 477 -6.92 3.22 0.12
CA LEU A 477 -7.87 3.56 -0.94
C LEU A 477 -8.90 4.57 -0.45
N GLY A 478 -9.76 4.12 0.48
CA GLY A 478 -10.83 4.93 1.01
C GLY A 478 -10.32 5.91 2.04
N THR A 479 -10.94 7.08 2.11
CA THR A 479 -10.65 8.08 3.14
C THR A 479 -11.92 8.87 3.47
N ILE A 480 -12.09 9.23 4.74
CA ILE A 480 -13.15 10.12 5.22
C ILE A 480 -12.47 11.21 6.02
N GLN A 481 -12.56 12.46 5.58
CA GLN A 481 -11.83 13.59 6.17
C GLN A 481 -12.83 14.68 6.56
N LEU A 482 -12.70 15.18 7.78
CA LEU A 482 -13.65 16.14 8.33
C LEU A 482 -13.06 17.55 8.28
N ASP A 483 -13.63 18.44 7.46
CA ASP A 483 -13.12 19.79 7.19
C ASP A 483 -14.10 20.87 7.67
N PHE A 484 -13.64 21.64 8.66
CA PHE A 484 -14.31 22.83 9.18
C PHE A 484 -13.72 24.14 8.61
N SER A 485 -12.55 24.06 7.98
CA SER A 485 -11.78 25.22 7.51
C SER A 485 -12.24 25.70 6.13
N MET A 486 -12.37 24.81 5.15
CA MET A 486 -12.68 25.21 3.78
C MET A 486 -14.07 25.84 3.64
N PRO A 487 -15.15 25.35 4.29
CA PRO A 487 -16.43 26.04 4.28
C PRO A 487 -16.33 27.50 4.79
N ALA A 488 -15.57 27.73 5.85
CA ALA A 488 -15.34 29.06 6.40
C ALA A 488 -14.54 29.94 5.43
N ARG A 489 -13.43 29.43 4.86
CA ARG A 489 -12.61 30.16 3.86
C ARG A 489 -13.42 30.57 2.63
N PHE A 490 -14.41 29.77 2.24
CA PHE A 490 -15.27 30.07 1.09
C PHE A 490 -16.47 30.95 1.43
N ASN A 491 -16.71 31.24 2.71
CA ASN A 491 -17.93 31.86 3.24
C ASN A 491 -19.16 31.08 2.77
N LEU A 492 -19.15 29.75 2.97
CA LEU A 492 -20.32 28.92 2.73
C LEU A 492 -21.28 29.10 3.90
N VAL A 493 -22.55 29.32 3.60
CA VAL A 493 -23.60 29.49 4.61
C VAL A 493 -24.85 28.70 4.25
N TYR A 494 -25.64 28.34 5.25
CA TYR A 494 -27.00 27.85 5.12
C TYR A 494 -27.90 28.55 6.14
N THR A 495 -29.20 28.65 5.85
CA THR A 495 -30.21 29.14 6.78
C THR A 495 -30.66 28.02 7.71
N ASP A 496 -30.42 28.19 9.02
CA ASP A 496 -30.79 27.22 10.05
C ASP A 496 -32.24 27.40 10.54
N ARG A 497 -32.70 26.51 11.44
CA ARG A 497 -34.06 26.46 12.01
C ARG A 497 -34.52 27.76 12.65
N ASP A 498 -33.59 28.55 13.15
CA ASP A 498 -33.79 29.84 13.81
C ASP A 498 -33.68 31.04 12.85
N ASN A 499 -33.60 30.78 11.53
CA ASN A 499 -33.33 31.77 10.48
C ASN A 499 -31.97 32.48 10.59
N THR A 500 -31.02 31.94 11.36
CA THR A 500 -29.64 32.43 11.36
C THR A 500 -28.83 31.79 10.22
N GLU A 501 -27.83 32.52 9.73
CA GLU A 501 -26.86 31.96 8.79
C GLU A 501 -25.76 31.23 9.57
N LYS A 502 -25.56 29.95 9.24
CA LYS A 502 -24.50 29.11 9.82
C LYS A 502 -23.61 28.53 8.74
N THR A 503 -22.37 28.23 9.10
CA THR A 503 -21.42 27.55 8.21
C THR A 503 -21.68 26.04 8.23
N PRO A 504 -21.84 25.38 7.08
CA PRO A 504 -21.99 23.93 7.04
C PRO A 504 -20.65 23.25 7.36
N VAL A 505 -20.73 22.02 7.86
CA VAL A 505 -19.57 21.13 7.97
C VAL A 505 -19.40 20.41 6.64
N MET A 506 -18.15 20.24 6.19
CA MET A 506 -17.83 19.51 4.97
C MET A 506 -17.07 18.23 5.27
N ILE A 507 -17.55 17.10 4.76
CA ILE A 507 -16.87 15.81 4.81
C ILE A 507 -16.34 15.51 3.41
N HIS A 508 -15.02 15.40 3.28
CA HIS A 508 -14.38 14.89 2.07
C HIS A 508 -14.33 13.38 2.16
N ARG A 509 -14.62 12.71 1.06
CA ARG A 509 -14.40 11.28 1.01
C ARG A 509 -14.05 10.79 -0.39
N ALA A 510 -13.29 9.70 -0.40
CA ALA A 510 -13.10 8.83 -1.56
C ALA A 510 -13.33 7.39 -1.07
N VAL A 511 -13.84 6.52 -1.93
CA VAL A 511 -14.09 5.11 -1.57
C VAL A 511 -13.09 4.21 -2.29
N LEU A 512 -12.98 4.36 -3.60
CA LEU A 512 -12.05 3.61 -4.44
C LEU A 512 -10.69 4.31 -4.57
N GLY A 513 -10.60 5.59 -4.22
CA GLY A 513 -9.41 6.41 -4.44
C GLY A 513 -9.34 6.89 -5.89
N SER A 514 -8.16 6.81 -6.51
CA SER A 514 -8.05 7.04 -7.96
C SER A 514 -8.39 5.77 -8.75
N PHE A 515 -9.16 5.94 -9.82
CA PHE A 515 -9.55 4.83 -10.70
C PHE A 515 -8.34 4.15 -11.33
N GLU A 516 -7.31 4.92 -11.71
CA GLU A 516 -6.06 4.38 -12.25
C GLU A 516 -5.42 3.42 -11.23
N ARG A 517 -5.19 3.89 -10.00
CA ARG A 517 -4.58 3.07 -8.94
C ARG A 517 -5.45 1.87 -8.63
N PHE A 518 -6.77 2.06 -8.54
CA PHE A 518 -7.72 1.00 -8.27
C PHE A 518 -7.71 -0.08 -9.35
N ILE A 519 -7.71 0.29 -10.64
CA ILE A 519 -7.58 -0.65 -11.76
C ILE A 519 -6.23 -1.38 -11.69
N GLY A 520 -5.14 -0.66 -11.39
CA GLY A 520 -3.84 -1.29 -11.14
C GLY A 520 -3.95 -2.38 -10.08
N ILE A 521 -4.60 -2.08 -8.95
CA ILE A 521 -4.76 -3.03 -7.84
C ILE A 521 -5.61 -4.21 -8.27
N LEU A 522 -6.73 -3.99 -8.98
CA LEU A 522 -7.59 -5.06 -9.48
C LEU A 522 -6.84 -5.99 -10.46
N ILE A 523 -6.00 -5.43 -11.34
CA ILE A 523 -5.17 -6.24 -12.25
C ILE A 523 -4.27 -7.18 -11.44
N GLU A 524 -3.55 -6.68 -10.44
CA GLU A 524 -2.64 -7.52 -9.65
C GLU A 524 -3.39 -8.49 -8.73
N HIS A 525 -4.47 -8.02 -8.10
CA HIS A 525 -5.32 -8.80 -7.20
C HIS A 525 -5.89 -10.04 -7.90
N TYR A 526 -6.44 -9.88 -9.11
CA TYR A 526 -6.96 -11.01 -9.89
C TYR A 526 -5.89 -11.72 -10.74
N GLY A 527 -4.66 -11.18 -10.85
CA GLY A 527 -3.70 -11.60 -11.87
C GLY A 527 -4.29 -11.50 -13.28
N ALA A 528 -5.04 -10.41 -13.51
CA ALA A 528 -5.91 -10.12 -14.65
C ALA A 528 -6.98 -11.17 -14.99
N ASN A 529 -7.22 -12.14 -14.12
CA ASN A 529 -8.38 -13.04 -14.22
C ASN A 529 -9.65 -12.32 -13.72
N PHE A 530 -10.05 -11.23 -14.37
CA PHE A 530 -11.19 -10.43 -13.93
C PHE A 530 -12.46 -11.28 -13.75
N PRO A 531 -13.28 -10.98 -12.73
CA PRO A 531 -14.65 -11.47 -12.63
C PRO A 531 -15.44 -11.18 -13.89
N LEU A 532 -16.46 -11.99 -14.16
CA LEU A 532 -17.25 -11.91 -15.39
C LEU A 532 -17.82 -10.50 -15.64
N TRP A 533 -18.31 -9.82 -14.60
CA TRP A 533 -18.91 -8.50 -14.74
C TRP A 533 -17.91 -7.40 -15.12
N LEU A 534 -16.62 -7.56 -14.79
CA LEU A 534 -15.53 -6.64 -15.12
C LEU A 534 -14.77 -6.99 -16.40
N ALA A 535 -14.75 -8.26 -16.80
CA ALA A 535 -13.91 -8.73 -17.90
C ALA A 535 -14.15 -7.94 -19.20
N PRO A 536 -13.10 -7.45 -19.89
CA PRO A 536 -13.24 -6.71 -21.15
C PRO A 536 -14.00 -7.50 -22.22
N GLU A 537 -13.71 -8.79 -22.32
CA GLU A 537 -14.44 -9.77 -23.10
C GLU A 537 -14.90 -10.88 -22.16
N GLN A 538 -16.21 -11.05 -22.06
CA GLN A 538 -16.83 -11.99 -21.13
C GLN A 538 -16.89 -13.39 -21.73
N VAL A 539 -17.19 -13.46 -23.03
CA VAL A 539 -17.45 -14.71 -23.75
C VAL A 539 -16.79 -14.67 -25.12
N ARG A 540 -16.01 -15.70 -25.47
CA ARG A 540 -15.51 -15.88 -26.84
C ARG A 540 -16.11 -17.11 -27.49
N ILE A 541 -16.70 -16.95 -28.67
CA ILE A 541 -17.20 -18.07 -29.46
C ILE A 541 -16.07 -18.61 -30.35
N LEU A 542 -15.82 -19.91 -30.27
CA LEU A 542 -14.77 -20.60 -31.01
C LEU A 542 -15.41 -21.55 -32.02
N ALA A 543 -15.41 -21.18 -33.29
CA ALA A 543 -15.90 -22.07 -34.36
C ALA A 543 -14.88 -23.16 -34.66
N ILE A 544 -15.30 -24.43 -34.70
CA ILE A 544 -14.37 -25.55 -34.98
C ILE A 544 -14.00 -25.67 -36.47
N SER A 545 -14.79 -25.06 -37.35
CA SER A 545 -14.61 -25.10 -38.80
C SER A 545 -15.44 -24.01 -39.46
N GLU A 546 -15.13 -23.66 -40.71
CA GLU A 546 -15.90 -22.71 -41.53
C GLU A 546 -17.41 -23.02 -41.58
N LYS A 547 -17.77 -24.32 -41.67
CA LYS A 547 -19.18 -24.79 -41.64
C LYS A 547 -19.96 -24.41 -40.38
N SER A 548 -19.27 -23.96 -39.32
CA SER A 548 -19.87 -23.57 -38.05
C SER A 548 -19.94 -22.04 -37.90
N ASN A 549 -19.41 -21.27 -38.85
CA ASN A 549 -19.31 -19.82 -38.75
C ASN A 549 -20.69 -19.15 -38.72
N ASP A 550 -21.67 -19.65 -39.47
CA ASP A 550 -23.01 -19.06 -39.46
C ASP A 550 -23.73 -19.28 -38.14
N TYR A 551 -23.59 -20.47 -37.54
CA TYR A 551 -24.12 -20.72 -36.20
C TYR A 551 -23.38 -19.89 -35.14
N ALA A 552 -22.06 -19.69 -35.26
CA ALA A 552 -21.31 -18.80 -34.38
C ALA A 552 -21.85 -17.36 -34.42
N LYS A 553 -22.22 -16.84 -35.61
CA LYS A 553 -22.86 -15.51 -35.75
C LYS A 553 -24.22 -15.48 -35.04
N VAL A 554 -25.05 -16.52 -35.19
CA VAL A 554 -26.34 -16.63 -34.49
C VAL A 554 -26.15 -16.59 -32.97
N VAL A 555 -25.17 -17.35 -32.44
CA VAL A 555 -24.85 -17.33 -31.01
C VAL A 555 -24.36 -15.94 -30.57
N ARG A 556 -23.48 -15.29 -31.34
CA ARG A 556 -23.01 -13.93 -31.06
C ARG A 556 -24.17 -12.95 -30.97
N ASP A 557 -25.11 -13.02 -31.90
CA ASP A 557 -26.24 -12.08 -31.94
C ASP A 557 -27.12 -12.25 -30.71
N LYS A 558 -27.40 -13.50 -30.29
CA LYS A 558 -28.06 -13.78 -29.01
C LYS A 558 -27.31 -13.23 -27.79
N LEU A 559 -25.97 -13.36 -27.75
CA LEU A 559 -25.15 -12.81 -26.66
C LEU A 559 -25.20 -11.27 -26.64
N LYS A 560 -25.17 -10.63 -27.81
CA LYS A 560 -25.25 -9.17 -27.95
C LYS A 560 -26.63 -8.63 -27.56
N ASP A 561 -27.70 -9.29 -27.96
CA ASP A 561 -29.07 -8.95 -27.55
C ASP A 561 -29.24 -9.07 -26.03
N ALA A 562 -28.47 -9.97 -25.42
CA ALA A 562 -28.35 -10.11 -23.97
C ALA A 562 -27.39 -9.11 -23.30
N GLN A 563 -26.83 -8.15 -24.05
CA GLN A 563 -25.86 -7.14 -23.60
C GLN A 563 -24.54 -7.72 -23.06
N LEU A 564 -24.16 -8.91 -23.51
CA LEU A 564 -22.88 -9.52 -23.14
C LEU A 564 -21.76 -9.03 -24.07
N ARG A 565 -20.59 -8.78 -23.48
CA ARG A 565 -19.38 -8.43 -24.22
C ARG A 565 -18.75 -9.68 -24.79
N CYS A 566 -19.04 -9.97 -26.05
CA CYS A 566 -18.59 -11.19 -26.71
C CYS A 566 -17.75 -10.97 -27.96
N GLY A 567 -16.76 -11.84 -28.18
CA GLY A 567 -15.99 -11.95 -29.41
C GLY A 567 -16.24 -13.28 -30.14
N MET A 568 -15.68 -13.41 -31.34
CA MET A 568 -15.66 -14.64 -32.11
C MET A 568 -14.26 -14.91 -32.65
N ASP A 569 -13.85 -16.17 -32.65
CA ASP A 569 -12.66 -16.65 -33.34
C ASP A 569 -13.07 -17.60 -34.48
N LEU A 570 -13.19 -17.02 -35.68
CA LEU A 570 -13.53 -17.72 -36.92
C LEU A 570 -12.29 -18.08 -37.75
N SER A 571 -11.08 -17.97 -37.19
CA SER A 571 -9.85 -18.29 -37.91
C SER A 571 -9.77 -19.79 -38.29
N ASP A 572 -8.90 -20.14 -39.23
CA ASP A 572 -8.69 -21.54 -39.65
C ASP A 572 -7.77 -22.32 -38.68
N GLU A 573 -7.41 -21.71 -37.56
CA GLU A 573 -6.60 -22.34 -36.52
C GLU A 573 -7.29 -23.56 -35.89
N LYS A 574 -6.49 -24.54 -35.46
CA LYS A 574 -7.02 -25.70 -34.74
C LYS A 574 -7.68 -25.25 -33.43
N ILE A 575 -8.77 -25.92 -33.04
CA ILE A 575 -9.55 -25.54 -31.84
C ILE A 575 -8.70 -25.45 -30.57
N ASN A 576 -7.69 -26.32 -30.40
CA ASN A 576 -6.78 -26.28 -29.26
C ASN A 576 -5.90 -25.02 -29.23
N ALA A 577 -5.48 -24.52 -30.40
CA ALA A 577 -4.72 -23.27 -30.50
C ALA A 577 -5.60 -22.07 -30.14
N LYS A 578 -6.85 -22.06 -30.62
CA LYS A 578 -7.85 -21.03 -30.24
C LYS A 578 -8.12 -21.03 -28.73
N ILE A 579 -8.27 -22.21 -28.12
CA ILE A 579 -8.46 -22.37 -26.68
C ILE A 579 -7.23 -21.88 -25.91
N ALA A 580 -6.02 -22.25 -26.35
CA ALA A 580 -4.78 -21.80 -25.71
C ALA A 580 -4.64 -20.26 -25.76
N LYS A 581 -4.96 -19.65 -26.91
CA LYS A 581 -5.01 -18.19 -27.06
C LYS A 581 -6.02 -17.57 -26.11
N ALA A 582 -7.24 -18.10 -26.04
CA ALA A 582 -8.28 -17.59 -25.15
C ALA A 582 -7.89 -17.68 -23.66
N HIS A 583 -7.21 -18.76 -23.25
CA HIS A 583 -6.65 -18.88 -21.90
C HIS A 583 -5.54 -17.85 -21.64
N SER A 584 -4.66 -17.61 -22.61
CA SER A 584 -3.59 -16.61 -22.49
C SER A 584 -4.13 -15.18 -22.34
N GLU A 585 -5.30 -14.93 -22.94
CA GLU A 585 -6.06 -13.68 -22.86
C GLU A 585 -7.03 -13.63 -21.66
N LYS A 586 -6.98 -14.64 -20.78
CA LYS A 586 -7.70 -14.68 -19.49
C LYS A 586 -9.23 -14.61 -19.60
N LEU A 587 -9.81 -15.06 -20.71
CA LEU A 587 -11.25 -15.05 -20.95
C LEU A 587 -12.04 -15.87 -19.91
N PRO A 588 -13.12 -15.33 -19.33
CA PRO A 588 -13.97 -16.07 -18.39
C PRO A 588 -14.66 -17.29 -19.03
N TYR A 589 -15.29 -17.10 -20.19
CA TYR A 589 -16.03 -18.15 -20.89
C TYR A 589 -15.57 -18.30 -22.34
N MET A 590 -15.46 -19.56 -22.77
CA MET A 590 -15.29 -19.94 -24.17
C MET A 590 -16.46 -20.84 -24.60
N LEU A 591 -17.08 -20.51 -25.72
CA LEU A 591 -18.18 -21.29 -26.31
C LEU A 591 -17.69 -21.96 -27.58
N VAL A 592 -17.44 -23.27 -27.53
CA VAL A 592 -17.05 -24.04 -28.71
C VAL A 592 -18.31 -24.45 -29.47
N VAL A 593 -18.33 -24.16 -30.78
CA VAL A 593 -19.47 -24.45 -31.65
C VAL A 593 -19.07 -25.24 -32.89
N GLY A 594 -19.78 -26.35 -33.11
CA GLY A 594 -19.64 -27.22 -34.27
C GLY A 594 -20.96 -27.55 -34.96
N PRO A 595 -20.93 -28.41 -36.01
CA PRO A 595 -22.14 -28.84 -36.69
C PRO A 595 -23.12 -29.59 -35.79
N LYS A 596 -22.64 -30.27 -34.74
CA LYS A 596 -23.47 -30.92 -33.73
C LYS A 596 -24.23 -29.89 -32.90
N GLU A 597 -23.52 -28.89 -32.40
CA GLU A 597 -24.09 -27.80 -31.61
C GLU A 597 -25.09 -26.98 -32.42
N ALA A 598 -24.81 -26.74 -33.70
CA ALA A 598 -25.71 -26.05 -34.61
C ALA A 598 -27.05 -26.79 -34.82
N ARG A 599 -27.03 -28.13 -34.92
CA ARG A 599 -28.25 -28.94 -35.10
C ARG A 599 -29.13 -28.95 -33.84
N SER A 600 -28.52 -28.84 -32.67
CA SER A 600 -29.22 -28.94 -31.38
C SER A 600 -29.45 -27.58 -30.71
N ASN A 601 -29.04 -26.47 -31.33
CA ASN A 601 -29.09 -25.12 -30.74
C ASN A 601 -28.42 -25.07 -29.33
N THR A 602 -27.29 -25.77 -29.20
CA THR A 602 -26.48 -25.85 -27.98
C THR A 602 -25.13 -25.16 -28.15
N VAL A 603 -24.38 -25.02 -27.06
CA VAL A 603 -22.98 -24.58 -27.05
C VAL A 603 -22.18 -25.46 -26.10
N ASN A 604 -20.92 -25.77 -26.44
CA ASN A 604 -20.01 -26.40 -25.48
C ASN A 604 -19.28 -25.31 -24.69
N VAL A 605 -19.63 -25.20 -23.41
CA VAL A 605 -19.12 -24.19 -22.49
C VAL A 605 -17.85 -24.69 -21.84
N ARG A 606 -16.83 -23.85 -21.88
CA ARG A 606 -15.56 -23.97 -21.16
C ARG A 606 -15.39 -22.75 -20.28
N ILE A 607 -15.15 -22.99 -18.98
CA ILE A 607 -14.97 -21.94 -17.97
C ILE A 607 -13.49 -21.84 -17.64
N ARG A 608 -12.98 -20.61 -17.49
CA ARG A 608 -11.60 -20.36 -17.07
C ARG A 608 -11.30 -21.09 -15.75
N GLY A 609 -10.21 -21.86 -15.73
CA GLY A 609 -9.77 -22.60 -14.54
C GLY A 609 -10.48 -23.93 -14.32
N ASP A 610 -11.59 -24.19 -15.02
CA ASP A 610 -12.27 -25.48 -14.98
C ASP A 610 -11.69 -26.44 -16.05
N LYS A 611 -11.55 -27.71 -15.69
CA LYS A 611 -11.14 -28.79 -16.61
C LYS A 611 -12.34 -29.42 -17.30
N GLU A 612 -13.52 -29.34 -16.69
CA GLU A 612 -14.74 -29.89 -17.27
C GLU A 612 -15.32 -28.98 -18.35
N THR A 613 -16.00 -29.58 -19.31
CA THR A 613 -16.77 -28.85 -20.33
C THR A 613 -18.19 -29.36 -20.31
N ARG A 614 -19.15 -28.47 -20.53
CA ARG A 614 -20.57 -28.81 -20.46
C ARG A 614 -21.26 -28.33 -21.71
N THR A 615 -22.08 -29.21 -22.31
CA THR A 615 -22.91 -28.81 -23.45
C THR A 615 -24.27 -28.41 -22.92
N VAL A 616 -24.67 -27.17 -23.19
CA VAL A 616 -25.93 -26.60 -22.68
C VAL A 616 -26.68 -25.92 -23.80
N VAL A 617 -27.99 -25.74 -23.64
CA VAL A 617 -28.80 -24.91 -24.51
C VAL A 617 -28.37 -23.45 -24.33
N ILE A 618 -28.27 -22.71 -25.44
CA ILE A 618 -27.77 -21.32 -25.41
C ILE A 618 -28.59 -20.41 -24.49
N ASP A 619 -29.91 -20.61 -24.44
CA ASP A 619 -30.80 -19.78 -23.63
C ASP A 619 -30.63 -20.05 -22.12
N ASP A 620 -30.25 -21.28 -21.74
CA ASP A 620 -29.91 -21.60 -20.35
C ASP A 620 -28.54 -21.01 -19.96
N PHE A 621 -27.55 -21.07 -20.85
CA PHE A 621 -26.26 -20.39 -20.64
C PHE A 621 -26.46 -18.89 -20.40
N LEU A 622 -27.28 -18.23 -21.22
CA LEU A 622 -27.61 -16.81 -21.05
C LEU A 622 -28.20 -16.50 -19.68
N ARG A 623 -29.09 -17.37 -19.17
CA ARG A 623 -29.69 -17.20 -17.84
C ARG A 623 -28.64 -17.26 -16.74
N THR A 624 -27.76 -18.27 -16.79
CA THR A 624 -26.67 -18.45 -15.80
C THR A 624 -25.70 -17.27 -15.80
N VAL A 625 -25.21 -16.84 -16.97
CA VAL A 625 -24.23 -15.75 -17.09
C VAL A 625 -24.81 -14.42 -16.64
N LYS A 626 -26.08 -14.13 -16.97
CA LYS A 626 -26.76 -12.92 -16.48
C LYS A 626 -26.86 -12.90 -14.97
N GLN A 627 -27.23 -14.03 -14.36
CA GLN A 627 -27.31 -14.14 -12.90
C GLN A 627 -25.93 -13.90 -12.25
N GLU A 628 -24.88 -14.52 -12.77
CA GLU A 628 -23.51 -14.34 -12.28
C GLU A 628 -23.04 -12.87 -12.35
N ILE A 629 -23.37 -12.15 -13.42
CA ILE A 629 -23.06 -10.71 -13.56
C ILE A 629 -23.82 -9.88 -12.52
N VAL A 630 -25.10 -10.17 -12.30
CA VAL A 630 -25.94 -9.45 -11.33
C VAL A 630 -25.42 -9.65 -9.91
N GLU A 631 -25.10 -10.91 -9.57
CA GLU A 631 -24.53 -11.31 -8.27
C GLU A 631 -23.09 -10.83 -8.07
N LYS A 632 -22.42 -10.37 -9.14
CA LYS A 632 -21.01 -9.92 -9.14
C LYS A 632 -20.08 -10.95 -8.49
N LYS A 633 -20.30 -12.23 -8.83
CA LYS A 633 -19.51 -13.34 -8.30
C LYS A 633 -18.01 -13.13 -8.62
N ILE A 634 -17.16 -13.29 -7.60
CA ILE A 634 -15.70 -13.13 -7.67
C ILE A 634 -15.01 -14.45 -8.00
#